data_AF-A0A7X4L4T7-F1
#
_entry.id   AF-A0A7X4L4T7-F1
#
_cell.length_a   1.000
_cell.length_b   1.000
_cell.length_c   1.000
_cell.angle_alpha   90.00
_cell.angle_beta   90.00
_cell.angle_gamma   90.00
#
_symmetry.space_group_name_H-M   'P 1'
#
loop_
_entity.id
_entity.type
_entity.pdbx_description
1 polymer ?
#
loop_
_entity_poly.entity_id
_entity_poly.type
_entity_poly.pdbx_seq_one_letter_code
_entity_poly.pdbx_strand_id
1 'polypeptide(L)'
;MKQTGQTWNKKQILWAVILGLALCFVFALVYKAQLADKFTKPVFATLKIEHKDNGQVEMSANNPVIVEAFECTVPDLQVLYVETVGVISNPDAMLHITVSDADTGKIYYEKDRPAKGAAKKNKKKRIRVGIWDDPVFKESEGKRLVLTMELQNPGDTVFYVNADQKPGLVAMFGGDPANKMNVISGMKYASCWKLRSMYAVLCLALLIFFELMYMLIVVKKLPVSKFYIPMALLLGMIMNVVIAPHGVPDEPWHIDTAYKYSNRMMFAGDTGIEGTIYKRTCDVKMEDMLANGVESNSYYQLAHHTFERPDDQELIAVPYVDSSNIVPGIFFIPMAFGITIGRLLGLSTMLMLLIGRFMNLLVFVLLTGFAIRILPVGKNMLAALGFLPIALQQGASASYDAMINGIIYVFIALCMSLSLEKTYKKWQVVLLVLCGILTAVVKGGVYFPLLLLVFLLIHAKRKEHSLKVMPKHKKGILITAVICGIIIVFCGALYYYFPVIKQLFAGQDTAVTEDTLYSLGYLLRHPLNVVYLYWNTLINGGETLLRGFFGGLLSWLDIKISWVLLLVLVFSLVLFANVEGDKYCGNKKKRIYMFAVFLISLVLILLSMLVAFTSISSSKISGVQGRYFLCIAPLLYLATTTSIVHVSEDKCRKVWMTVIATEVLIVLQIVIGAM
;
A
#
# COMPACT_ATOMS: atom_id res chain seq x y z
N MET A 1 -18.90 -32.52 -20.71
CA MET A 1 -17.52 -32.80 -20.26
C MET A 1 -16.82 -33.57 -21.37
N LYS A 2 -15.87 -32.97 -22.09
CA LYS A 2 -14.90 -33.71 -22.91
C LYS A 2 -13.57 -33.63 -22.19
N GLN A 3 -13.06 -34.78 -21.74
CA GLN A 3 -11.71 -34.93 -21.19
C GLN A 3 -10.70 -34.50 -22.26
N THR A 4 -10.04 -33.36 -22.08
CA THR A 4 -8.80 -33.04 -22.78
C THR A 4 -7.64 -33.46 -21.91
N GLY A 5 -7.35 -34.76 -21.89
CA GLY A 5 -6.06 -35.29 -21.44
C GLY A 5 -4.99 -34.89 -22.46
N GLN A 6 -4.56 -33.63 -22.43
CA GLN A 6 -3.44 -33.18 -23.25
C GLN A 6 -2.15 -33.67 -22.56
N THR A 7 -1.65 -34.83 -23.00
CA THR A 7 -0.38 -35.39 -22.57
C THR A 7 0.75 -34.43 -22.93
N TRP A 8 1.63 -34.14 -21.98
CA TRP A 8 2.78 -33.27 -22.18
C TRP A 8 3.62 -33.74 -23.38
N ASN A 9 3.99 -32.82 -24.28
CA ASN A 9 5.01 -33.13 -25.28
C ASN A 9 6.38 -33.18 -24.58
N LYS A 10 7.22 -34.20 -24.88
CA LYS A 10 8.59 -34.33 -24.34
C LYS A 10 9.39 -33.03 -24.42
N LYS A 11 9.22 -32.25 -25.50
CA LYS A 11 9.88 -30.95 -25.68
C LYS A 11 9.41 -29.90 -24.66
N GLN A 12 8.13 -29.89 -24.28
CA GLN A 12 7.59 -28.97 -23.28
C GLN A 12 8.07 -29.33 -21.87
N ILE A 13 8.15 -30.63 -21.54
CA ILE A 13 8.72 -31.09 -20.26
C ILE A 13 10.19 -30.64 -20.17
N LEU A 14 10.96 -30.89 -21.23
CA LEU A 14 12.37 -30.50 -21.27
C LEU A 14 12.56 -28.99 -21.04
N TRP A 15 11.76 -28.15 -21.70
CA TRP A 15 11.85 -26.70 -21.50
C TRP A 15 11.41 -26.25 -20.10
N ALA A 16 10.39 -26.86 -19.50
CA ALA A 16 10.00 -26.58 -18.12
C ALA A 16 11.18 -26.86 -17.17
N VAL A 17 11.78 -28.05 -17.28
CA VAL A 17 12.94 -28.44 -16.45
C VAL A 17 14.13 -27.49 -16.65
N ILE A 18 14.47 -27.13 -17.89
CA ILE A 18 15.59 -26.20 -18.17
C ILE A 18 15.34 -24.83 -17.53
N LEU A 19 14.12 -24.29 -17.67
CA LEU A 19 13.78 -22.98 -17.11
C LEU A 19 13.73 -23.01 -15.58
N GLY A 20 13.18 -24.07 -15.00
CA GLY A 20 13.17 -24.28 -13.54
C GLY A 20 14.59 -24.37 -12.96
N LEU A 21 15.50 -25.12 -13.60
CA LEU A 21 16.90 -25.21 -13.19
C LEU A 21 17.63 -23.86 -13.32
N ALA A 22 17.38 -23.12 -14.40
CA ALA A 22 17.92 -21.77 -14.57
C ALA A 22 17.44 -20.83 -13.45
N LEU A 23 16.17 -20.95 -13.04
CA LEU A 23 15.61 -20.16 -11.94
C LEU A 23 16.24 -20.54 -10.59
N CYS A 24 16.42 -21.83 -10.31
CA CYS A 24 17.15 -22.30 -9.12
C CYS A 24 18.58 -21.76 -9.07
N PHE A 25 19.28 -21.69 -10.21
CA PHE A 25 20.60 -21.09 -10.28
C PHE A 25 20.57 -19.60 -9.94
N VAL A 26 19.58 -18.84 -10.44
CA VAL A 26 19.39 -17.42 -10.10
C VAL A 26 19.14 -17.25 -8.59
N PHE A 27 18.30 -18.10 -7.98
CA PHE A 27 18.07 -18.06 -6.52
C PHE A 27 19.36 -18.29 -5.72
N ALA A 28 20.14 -19.31 -6.08
CA ALA A 28 21.41 -19.59 -5.43
C ALA A 28 22.41 -18.43 -5.61
N LEU A 29 22.43 -17.79 -6.78
CA LEU A 29 23.28 -16.64 -7.07
C LEU A 29 22.89 -15.43 -6.22
N VAL A 30 21.60 -15.09 -6.15
CA VAL A 30 21.10 -13.98 -5.32
C VAL A 30 21.44 -14.21 -3.86
N TYR A 31 21.22 -15.41 -3.34
CA TYR A 31 21.59 -15.76 -1.97
C TYR A 31 23.07 -15.50 -1.70
N LYS A 32 23.95 -16.07 -2.52
CA LYS A 32 25.39 -16.01 -2.32
C LYS A 32 25.96 -14.62 -2.53
N ALA A 33 25.46 -13.86 -3.51
CA ALA A 33 26.01 -12.56 -3.88
C ALA A 33 25.46 -11.40 -3.04
N GLN A 34 24.23 -11.49 -2.52
CA GLN A 34 23.53 -10.32 -1.97
C GLN A 34 22.93 -10.51 -0.57
N LEU A 35 22.69 -11.75 -0.12
CA LEU A 35 21.96 -12.02 1.13
C LEU A 35 22.78 -12.73 2.22
N ALA A 36 23.76 -13.56 1.86
CA ALA A 36 24.49 -14.41 2.81
C ALA A 36 25.07 -13.64 4.01
N ASP A 37 25.72 -12.50 3.75
CA ASP A 37 26.31 -11.61 4.76
C ASP A 37 25.27 -10.75 5.50
N LYS A 38 24.12 -10.48 4.88
CA LYS A 38 23.04 -9.72 5.53
C LYS A 38 22.39 -10.55 6.63
N PHE A 39 22.24 -11.85 6.42
CA PHE A 39 21.65 -12.76 7.40
C PHE A 39 22.49 -13.00 8.66
N THR A 40 23.76 -12.61 8.68
CA THR A 40 24.60 -12.67 9.90
C THR A 40 24.57 -11.37 10.71
N LYS A 41 23.95 -10.30 10.19
CA LYS A 41 23.82 -9.02 10.89
C LYS A 41 22.72 -9.10 11.96
N PRO A 42 22.79 -8.25 13.00
CA PRO A 42 21.72 -8.14 13.98
C PRO A 42 20.46 -7.56 13.33
N VAL A 43 19.32 -7.93 13.90
CA VAL A 43 18.02 -7.34 13.53
C VAL A 43 18.03 -5.87 13.93
N PHE A 44 17.49 -5.02 13.07
CA PHE A 44 17.26 -3.60 13.33
C PHE A 44 15.76 -3.32 13.31
N ALA A 45 15.26 -2.76 14.41
CA ALA A 45 13.89 -2.28 14.55
C ALA A 45 13.86 -0.76 14.58
N THR A 46 13.04 -0.17 13.72
CA THR A 46 12.69 1.25 13.78
C THR A 46 11.41 1.40 14.58
N LEU A 47 11.48 2.11 15.70
CA LEU A 47 10.28 2.34 16.51
C LEU A 47 9.54 3.62 16.09
N LYS A 48 10.19 4.52 15.35
CA LYS A 48 9.54 5.74 14.87
C LYS A 48 8.64 5.54 13.67
N ILE A 49 7.53 6.29 13.65
CA ILE A 49 6.64 6.41 12.50
C ILE A 49 6.97 7.72 11.76
N GLU A 50 7.43 7.62 10.50
CA GLU A 50 7.94 8.78 9.74
C GLU A 50 6.92 9.91 9.48
N HIS A 51 5.62 9.66 9.64
CA HIS A 51 4.53 10.60 9.33
C HIS A 51 3.58 10.92 10.49
N LYS A 52 3.88 10.50 11.73
CA LYS A 52 3.25 11.16 12.89
C LYS A 52 3.93 12.53 13.04
N ASP A 53 3.20 13.54 13.52
CA ASP A 53 3.83 14.70 14.13
C ASP A 53 4.76 14.18 15.22
N ASN A 54 6.06 14.09 14.91
CA ASN A 54 7.03 13.61 15.87
C ASN A 54 7.04 14.66 16.97
N GLY A 55 6.52 14.27 18.14
CA GLY A 55 6.65 15.07 19.33
C GLY A 55 8.12 15.33 19.59
N GLN A 56 8.41 16.45 20.24
CA GLN A 56 9.73 16.73 20.75
C GLN A 56 9.61 16.91 22.26
N VAL A 57 10.44 16.17 22.99
CA VAL A 57 10.62 16.36 24.42
C VAL A 57 11.79 17.28 24.60
N GLU A 58 11.54 18.45 25.16
CA GLU A 58 12.60 19.40 25.48
C GLU A 58 13.41 18.90 26.69
N MET A 59 14.74 18.92 26.55
CA MET A 59 15.68 18.85 27.67
C MET A 59 16.37 20.21 27.83
N SER A 60 16.17 20.82 28.99
CA SER A 60 16.70 22.14 29.35
C SER A 60 16.91 22.23 30.86
N ALA A 61 17.38 23.38 31.37
CA ALA A 61 17.51 23.59 32.81
C ALA A 61 16.19 23.43 33.58
N ASN A 62 15.05 23.71 32.93
CA ASN A 62 13.73 23.55 33.53
C ASN A 62 13.22 22.11 33.51
N ASN A 63 13.64 21.33 32.51
CA ASN A 63 13.26 19.94 32.32
C ASN A 63 14.54 19.10 32.06
N PRO A 64 15.39 18.88 33.07
CA PRO A 64 16.71 18.28 32.83
C PRO A 64 16.64 16.75 32.69
N VAL A 65 15.55 16.10 33.09
CA VAL A 65 15.45 14.64 33.15
C VAL A 65 14.33 14.11 32.27
N ILE A 66 14.63 13.10 31.47
CA ILE A 66 13.67 12.24 30.79
C ILE A 66 13.75 10.85 31.42
N VAL A 67 12.59 10.29 31.76
CA VAL A 67 12.46 8.91 32.27
C VAL A 67 11.38 8.21 31.45
N GLU A 68 11.75 7.13 30.78
CA GLU A 68 10.83 6.25 30.06
C GLU A 68 10.97 4.82 30.58
N ALA A 69 9.87 4.24 31.06
CA ALA A 69 9.80 2.82 31.38
C ALA A 69 9.04 2.09 30.27
N PHE A 70 9.64 1.03 29.73
CA PHE A 70 9.09 0.27 28.61
C PHE A 70 9.26 -1.24 28.82
N GLU A 71 8.38 -2.02 28.20
CA GLU A 71 8.47 -3.48 28.14
C GLU A 71 9.36 -3.89 26.97
N CYS A 72 10.45 -4.59 27.25
CA CYS A 72 11.35 -5.09 26.23
C CYS A 72 10.78 -6.40 25.65
N THR A 73 10.24 -6.34 24.44
CA THR A 73 9.63 -7.49 23.74
C THR A 73 10.60 -8.25 22.84
N VAL A 74 11.89 -7.92 22.88
CA VAL A 74 12.90 -8.49 21.99
C VAL A 74 13.98 -9.24 22.76
N PRO A 75 14.44 -10.41 22.28
CA PRO A 75 15.54 -11.14 22.89
C PRO A 75 16.88 -10.59 22.47
N ASP A 76 17.94 -10.91 23.22
CA ASP A 76 19.32 -10.60 22.85
C ASP A 76 19.52 -9.10 22.54
N LEU A 77 18.92 -8.21 23.32
CA LEU A 77 18.99 -6.76 23.07
C LEU A 77 20.45 -6.28 23.15
N GLN A 78 20.91 -5.57 22.12
CA GLN A 78 22.30 -5.12 22.00
C GLN A 78 22.41 -3.60 22.14
N VAL A 79 21.47 -2.87 21.51
CA VAL A 79 21.56 -1.41 21.38
C VAL A 79 20.17 -0.80 21.35
N LEU A 80 20.00 0.30 22.09
CA LEU A 80 18.91 1.26 21.94
C LEU A 80 19.43 2.50 21.22
N TYR A 81 18.57 3.12 20.40
CA TYR A 81 18.86 4.37 19.71
C TYR A 81 17.92 5.46 20.19
N VAL A 82 18.45 6.61 20.58
CA VAL A 82 17.68 7.83 20.85
C VAL A 82 18.08 8.89 19.82
N GLU A 83 17.14 9.64 19.27
CA GLU A 83 17.44 10.67 18.27
C GLU A 83 17.16 12.06 18.83
N THR A 84 18.14 12.95 18.71
CA THR A 84 18.11 14.29 19.27
C THR A 84 18.38 15.36 18.21
N VAL A 85 17.88 16.56 18.45
CA VAL A 85 18.11 17.78 17.64
C VAL A 85 18.21 18.96 18.61
N GLY A 86 19.15 19.88 18.46
CA GLY A 86 19.16 21.02 19.39
C GLY A 86 20.34 21.96 19.27
N VAL A 87 20.22 23.10 19.94
CA VAL A 87 21.24 24.15 19.98
C VAL A 87 21.96 24.06 21.32
N ILE A 88 23.27 23.91 21.26
CA ILE A 88 24.08 23.74 22.46
C ILE A 88 24.93 24.98 22.62
N SER A 89 24.70 25.68 23.72
CA SER A 89 25.34 26.93 24.10
C SER A 89 26.39 26.72 25.18
N ASN A 90 26.16 25.81 26.14
CA ASN A 90 27.11 25.53 27.22
C ASN A 90 28.07 24.39 26.85
N PRO A 91 29.41 24.62 26.82
CA PRO A 91 30.39 23.57 26.58
C PRO A 91 30.49 22.52 27.70
N ASP A 92 30.09 22.86 28.93
CA ASP A 92 30.20 21.98 30.11
C ASP A 92 28.96 21.10 30.32
N ALA A 93 27.94 21.25 29.48
CA ALA A 93 26.73 20.45 29.56
C ALA A 93 27.05 18.97 29.24
N MET A 94 26.69 18.09 30.18
CA MET A 94 26.88 16.65 30.10
C MET A 94 25.52 15.94 30.08
N LEU A 95 25.43 14.85 29.32
CA LEU A 95 24.26 14.00 29.23
C LEU A 95 24.60 12.66 29.88
N HIS A 96 24.08 12.45 31.08
CA HIS A 96 24.14 11.20 31.80
C HIS A 96 22.99 10.30 31.32
N ILE A 97 23.31 9.08 30.89
CA ILE A 97 22.31 8.14 30.36
C ILE A 97 22.44 6.81 31.08
N THR A 98 21.32 6.33 31.61
CA THR A 98 21.24 5.09 32.36
C THR A 98 20.14 4.21 31.80
N VAL A 99 20.39 2.90 31.73
CA VAL A 99 19.35 1.89 31.48
C VAL A 99 19.36 0.92 32.65
N SER A 100 18.24 0.82 33.36
CA SER A 100 18.10 -0.08 34.51
C SER A 100 16.88 -0.97 34.38
N ASP A 101 16.88 -2.04 35.17
CA ASP A 101 15.74 -2.90 35.40
C ASP A 101 14.72 -2.18 36.31
N ALA A 102 13.46 -2.09 35.87
CA ALA A 102 12.43 -1.40 36.64
C ALA A 102 12.10 -2.12 37.96
N ASP A 103 12.25 -3.44 37.99
CA ASP A 103 11.84 -4.29 39.10
C ASP A 103 12.96 -4.50 40.11
N THR A 104 14.19 -4.69 39.63
CA THR A 104 15.36 -4.97 40.47
C THR A 104 16.26 -3.76 40.70
N GLY A 105 16.10 -2.68 39.93
CA GLY A 105 16.99 -1.52 39.95
C GLY A 105 18.39 -1.79 39.38
N LYS A 106 18.66 -3.00 38.87
CA LYS A 106 19.95 -3.37 38.30
C LYS A 106 20.27 -2.50 37.09
N ILE A 107 21.42 -1.84 37.11
CA ILE A 107 21.89 -1.00 35.99
C ILE A 107 22.56 -1.89 34.93
N TYR A 108 22.11 -1.75 33.68
CA TYR A 108 22.63 -2.46 32.51
C TYR A 108 23.46 -1.56 31.59
N TYR A 109 23.32 -0.24 31.73
CA TYR A 109 24.12 0.75 31.05
C TYR A 109 24.16 2.04 31.86
N GLU A 110 25.32 2.66 31.95
CA GLU A 110 25.50 3.97 32.56
C GLU A 110 26.69 4.66 31.88
N LYS A 111 26.47 5.86 31.34
CA LYS A 111 27.55 6.62 30.71
C LYS A 111 27.26 8.10 30.57
N ASP A 112 28.27 8.90 30.88
CA ASP A 112 28.30 10.33 30.59
C ASP A 112 28.79 10.63 29.18
N ARG A 113 28.14 11.60 28.53
CA ARG A 113 28.53 12.10 27.21
C ARG A 113 28.47 13.61 27.17
N PRO A 114 29.42 14.31 26.52
CA PRO A 114 29.26 15.73 26.27
C PRO A 114 27.99 16.00 25.46
N ALA A 115 27.15 16.95 25.89
CA ALA A 115 25.92 17.30 25.19
C ALA A 115 26.19 17.71 23.74
N LYS A 116 27.32 18.38 23.48
CA LYS A 116 27.83 18.73 22.13
C LYS A 116 28.04 17.52 21.22
N GLY A 117 28.39 16.39 21.82
CA GLY A 117 28.48 15.08 21.18
C GLY A 117 27.13 14.37 21.06
N ALA A 118 26.09 14.82 21.75
CA ALA A 118 24.77 14.21 21.77
C ALA A 118 23.77 14.86 20.80
N ALA A 119 23.81 16.18 20.57
CA ALA A 119 22.93 16.88 19.62
C ALA A 119 23.67 17.88 18.71
N LYS A 120 23.03 18.34 17.63
CA LYS A 120 23.58 19.34 16.70
C LYS A 120 22.50 20.31 16.22
N LYS A 121 22.87 21.60 16.08
CA LYS A 121 21.96 22.66 15.64
C LYS A 121 21.32 22.28 14.30
N ASN A 122 19.99 22.20 14.30
CA ASN A 122 19.14 21.87 13.15
C ASN A 122 19.54 20.56 12.43
N LYS A 123 20.21 19.63 13.12
CA LYS A 123 20.59 18.33 12.55
C LYS A 123 20.30 17.20 13.52
N LYS A 124 19.55 16.21 13.05
CA LYS A 124 19.27 14.96 13.77
C LYS A 124 20.57 14.21 14.07
N LYS A 125 20.71 13.71 15.30
CA LYS A 125 21.80 12.85 15.72
C LYS A 125 21.26 11.65 16.48
N ARG A 126 21.75 10.44 16.15
CA ARG A 126 21.39 9.21 16.86
C ARG A 126 22.43 8.89 17.93
N ILE A 127 21.98 8.85 19.18
CA ILE A 127 22.73 8.41 20.33
C ILE A 127 22.59 6.89 20.41
N ARG A 128 23.73 6.19 20.34
CA ARG A 128 23.82 4.75 20.56
C ARG A 128 23.92 4.48 22.06
N VAL A 129 22.95 3.81 22.65
CA VAL A 129 22.97 3.30 24.02
C VAL A 129 23.20 1.79 23.94
N GLY A 130 24.45 1.35 24.09
CA GLY A 130 24.79 -0.08 24.03
C GLY A 130 24.72 -0.68 25.42
N ILE A 131 24.09 -1.82 25.62
CA ILE A 131 23.96 -2.47 26.93
C ILE A 131 25.31 -3.18 27.25
N TRP A 132 25.92 -3.01 28.45
CA TRP A 132 27.35 -3.33 28.72
C TRP A 132 27.66 -4.68 29.39
N ASP A 133 28.96 -5.02 29.32
CA ASP A 133 29.80 -6.18 29.71
C ASP A 133 29.69 -7.49 28.90
N ASP A 134 28.53 -7.82 28.33
CA ASP A 134 28.38 -8.84 27.27
C ASP A 134 27.73 -8.11 26.08
N PRO A 135 28.22 -8.21 24.82
CA PRO A 135 27.66 -7.47 23.68
C PRO A 135 26.17 -7.76 23.38
N VAL A 136 25.54 -8.64 24.16
CA VAL A 136 24.18 -9.16 24.00
C VAL A 136 23.52 -9.34 25.36
N PHE A 137 22.42 -8.62 25.62
CA PHE A 137 21.59 -8.86 26.79
C PHE A 137 20.64 -10.05 26.56
N LYS A 138 21.11 -11.26 26.88
CA LYS A 138 20.40 -12.52 26.54
C LYS A 138 19.02 -12.67 27.19
N GLU A 139 18.81 -12.10 28.36
CA GLU A 139 17.54 -12.15 29.11
C GLU A 139 16.71 -10.87 28.95
N SER A 140 16.82 -10.16 27.82
CA SER A 140 16.12 -8.89 27.64
C SER A 140 14.61 -9.05 27.46
N GLU A 141 14.17 -10.12 26.81
CA GLU A 141 12.76 -10.34 26.46
C GLU A 141 11.88 -10.51 27.71
N GLY A 142 10.77 -9.76 27.77
CA GLY A 142 9.84 -9.73 28.90
C GLY A 142 10.26 -8.84 30.07
N LYS A 143 11.47 -8.25 30.06
CA LYS A 143 11.90 -7.35 31.13
C LYS A 143 11.33 -5.94 30.97
N ARG A 144 11.02 -5.31 32.10
CA ARG A 144 10.68 -3.89 32.17
C ARG A 144 11.95 -3.09 32.39
N LEU A 145 12.29 -2.25 31.42
CA LEU A 145 13.51 -1.44 31.44
C LEU A 145 13.16 0.03 31.58
N VAL A 146 14.00 0.77 32.29
CA VAL A 146 13.90 2.22 32.46
C VAL A 146 15.08 2.88 31.79
N LEU A 147 14.79 3.70 30.78
CA LEU A 147 15.76 4.63 30.18
C LEU A 147 15.66 5.97 30.92
N THR A 148 16.75 6.38 31.54
CA THR A 148 16.90 7.71 32.15
C THR A 148 17.95 8.50 31.38
N MET A 149 17.60 9.74 31.02
CA MET A 149 18.52 10.71 30.43
C MET A 149 18.48 11.98 31.26
N GLU A 150 19.61 12.37 31.83
CA GLU A 150 19.74 13.56 32.66
C GLU A 150 20.76 14.53 32.04
N LEU A 151 20.33 15.78 31.84
CA LEU A 151 21.16 16.88 31.39
C LEU A 151 21.79 17.58 32.60
N GLN A 152 23.06 17.32 32.83
CA GLN A 152 23.87 17.90 33.89
C GLN A 152 24.56 19.17 33.40
N ASN A 153 24.68 20.16 34.29
CA ASN A 153 25.23 21.49 34.00
C ASN A 153 24.61 22.15 32.74
N PRO A 154 23.27 22.19 32.59
CA PRO A 154 22.62 22.62 31.36
C PRO A 154 23.01 24.03 30.92
N GLY A 155 23.12 24.99 31.85
CA GLY A 155 23.22 26.40 31.51
C GLY A 155 22.08 26.81 30.56
N ASP A 156 22.42 27.51 29.48
CA ASP A 156 21.45 27.88 28.43
C ASP A 156 21.24 26.78 27.37
N THR A 157 21.70 25.55 27.60
CA THR A 157 21.61 24.47 26.62
C THR A 157 20.18 23.96 26.52
N VAL A 158 19.67 23.90 25.29
CA VAL A 158 18.36 23.31 24.99
C VAL A 158 18.51 22.34 23.82
N PHE A 159 18.15 21.08 24.05
CA PHE A 159 17.99 20.14 22.95
C PHE A 159 16.72 19.32 23.09
N TYR A 160 16.22 18.89 21.96
CA TYR A 160 14.98 18.16 21.81
C TYR A 160 15.28 16.70 21.54
N VAL A 161 14.60 15.82 22.25
CA VAL A 161 14.56 14.39 21.96
C VAL A 161 13.31 14.11 21.16
N ASN A 162 13.48 13.57 19.96
CA ASN A 162 12.36 13.25 19.09
C ASN A 162 11.61 12.05 19.65
N ALA A 163 10.31 12.20 19.87
CA ALA A 163 9.42 11.23 20.49
C ALA A 163 8.20 10.91 19.62
N ASP A 164 7.58 9.76 19.88
CA ASP A 164 6.29 9.36 19.33
C ASP A 164 5.41 8.69 20.40
N GLN A 165 4.32 8.03 19.99
CA GLN A 165 3.38 7.37 20.90
C GLN A 165 3.38 5.87 20.65
N LYS A 166 3.64 5.10 21.71
CA LYS A 166 3.73 3.62 21.73
C LYS A 166 2.92 3.03 22.90
N PRO A 167 1.58 3.02 22.79
CA PRO A 167 0.69 2.64 23.89
C PRO A 167 0.82 1.18 24.34
N GLY A 168 1.37 0.29 23.51
CA GLY A 168 1.60 -1.12 23.84
C GLY A 168 2.95 -1.35 24.52
N LEU A 169 4.02 -0.64 24.11
CA LEU A 169 5.37 -0.86 24.64
C LEU A 169 5.70 0.01 25.86
N VAL A 170 5.22 1.26 25.89
CA VAL A 170 5.55 2.19 26.97
C VAL A 170 4.67 1.93 28.18
N ALA A 171 5.30 1.57 29.29
CA ALA A 171 4.63 1.43 30.57
C ALA A 171 4.35 2.81 31.18
N MET A 172 5.32 3.71 31.16
CA MET A 172 5.27 5.03 31.81
C MET A 172 6.26 6.01 31.18
N PHE A 173 5.89 7.29 31.10
CA PHE A 173 6.79 8.37 30.72
C PHE A 173 6.73 9.52 31.73
N GLY A 174 7.88 10.01 32.19
CA GLY A 174 7.97 11.13 33.14
C GLY A 174 7.30 10.88 34.49
N GLY A 175 7.13 9.62 34.89
CA GLY A 175 6.40 9.25 36.11
C GLY A 175 4.89 9.06 35.94
N ASP A 176 4.33 9.29 34.74
CA ASP A 176 2.90 9.13 34.46
C ASP A 176 2.64 7.88 33.59
N PRO A 177 1.96 6.85 34.12
CA PRO A 177 1.60 5.65 33.36
C PRO A 177 0.61 5.91 32.21
N ALA A 178 -0.18 6.98 32.27
CA ALA A 178 -1.09 7.36 31.19
C ALA A 178 -0.35 8.00 30.01
N ASN A 179 0.86 8.54 30.24
CA ASN A 179 1.69 9.11 29.20
C ASN A 179 2.45 8.02 28.45
N LYS A 180 2.03 7.74 27.22
CA LYS A 180 2.57 6.68 26.34
C LYS A 180 3.62 7.16 25.34
N MET A 181 4.32 8.23 25.72
CA MET A 181 5.38 8.82 24.91
C MET A 181 6.63 7.93 24.91
N ASN A 182 7.20 7.73 23.72
CA ASN A 182 8.39 6.92 23.48
C ASN A 182 9.50 7.80 22.88
N VAL A 183 10.67 7.84 23.51
CA VAL A 183 11.88 8.53 23.01
C VAL A 183 12.87 7.55 22.36
N ILE A 184 12.64 6.24 22.48
CA ILE A 184 13.46 5.20 21.85
C ILE A 184 13.13 5.17 20.35
N SER A 185 14.07 5.61 19.53
CA SER A 185 13.92 5.69 18.07
C SER A 185 14.15 4.37 17.34
N GLY A 186 14.82 3.41 17.96
CA GLY A 186 15.06 2.08 17.37
C GLY A 186 15.92 1.18 18.24
N MET A 187 16.03 -0.09 17.84
CA MET A 187 16.71 -1.14 18.59
C MET A 187 17.56 -2.03 17.67
N LYS A 188 18.66 -2.60 18.18
CA LYS A 188 19.34 -3.77 17.59
C LYS A 188 19.31 -4.94 18.54
N TYR A 189 18.97 -6.10 18.01
CA TYR A 189 18.79 -7.30 18.80
C TYR A 189 18.90 -8.57 17.93
N ALA A 190 19.09 -9.73 18.57
CA ALA A 190 19.17 -11.05 17.91
C ALA A 190 20.06 -11.09 16.65
N SER A 191 19.93 -12.15 15.85
CA SER A 191 20.54 -12.23 14.51
C SER A 191 19.51 -12.61 13.46
N CYS A 192 19.71 -12.14 12.23
CA CYS A 192 18.83 -12.42 11.09
C CYS A 192 18.91 -13.87 10.56
N TRP A 193 19.51 -14.81 11.29
CA TRP A 193 19.90 -16.11 10.76
C TRP A 193 18.69 -16.94 10.29
N LYS A 194 17.56 -16.89 11.01
CA LYS A 194 16.31 -17.61 10.68
C LYS A 194 15.70 -17.13 9.36
N LEU A 195 16.01 -15.93 8.90
CA LEU A 195 15.53 -15.39 7.63
C LEU A 195 16.09 -16.17 6.42
N ARG A 196 17.18 -16.93 6.60
CA ARG A 196 17.69 -17.88 5.59
C ARG A 196 16.65 -18.94 5.21
N SER A 197 15.97 -19.49 6.21
CA SER A 197 14.93 -20.51 5.99
C SER A 197 13.73 -19.92 5.27
N MET A 198 13.32 -18.69 5.63
CA MET A 198 12.27 -17.98 4.91
C MET A 198 12.62 -17.73 3.44
N TYR A 199 13.87 -17.37 3.15
CA TYR A 199 14.33 -17.20 1.78
C TYR A 199 14.24 -18.52 0.97
N ALA A 200 14.62 -19.65 1.57
CA ALA A 200 14.49 -20.96 0.92
C ALA A 200 13.03 -21.31 0.62
N VAL A 201 12.12 -21.08 1.58
CA VAL A 201 10.67 -21.27 1.40
C VAL A 201 10.13 -20.37 0.29
N LEU A 202 10.55 -19.10 0.25
CA LEU A 202 10.18 -18.17 -0.81
C LEU A 202 10.64 -18.66 -2.19
N CYS A 203 11.88 -19.13 -2.31
CA CYS A 203 12.41 -19.68 -3.56
C CYS A 203 11.59 -20.87 -4.04
N LEU A 204 11.22 -21.78 -3.13
CA LEU A 204 10.35 -22.91 -3.46
C LEU A 204 8.96 -22.44 -3.92
N ALA A 205 8.36 -21.45 -3.24
CA ALA A 205 7.07 -20.89 -3.61
C ALA A 205 7.11 -20.22 -5.00
N LEU A 206 8.16 -19.45 -5.30
CA LEU A 206 8.36 -18.81 -6.60
C LEU A 206 8.59 -19.85 -7.73
N LEU A 207 9.31 -20.93 -7.45
CA LEU A 207 9.49 -22.03 -8.40
C LEU A 207 8.17 -22.74 -8.70
N ILE A 208 7.39 -23.09 -7.67
CA ILE A 208 6.07 -23.70 -7.82
C ILE A 208 5.15 -22.78 -8.63
N PHE A 209 5.16 -21.47 -8.31
CA PHE A 209 4.41 -20.48 -9.05
C PHE A 209 4.80 -20.45 -10.54
N PHE A 210 6.10 -20.38 -10.83
CA PHE A 210 6.62 -20.33 -12.20
C PHE A 210 6.22 -21.58 -13.00
N GLU A 211 6.41 -22.78 -12.44
CA GLU A 211 6.08 -24.06 -13.08
C GLU A 211 4.58 -24.23 -13.29
N LEU A 212 3.77 -23.80 -12.31
CA LEU A 212 2.32 -23.80 -12.46
C LEU A 212 1.89 -22.88 -13.60
N MET A 213 2.46 -21.68 -13.69
CA MET A 213 2.13 -20.76 -14.78
C MET A 213 2.59 -21.29 -16.14
N TYR A 214 3.77 -21.90 -16.23
CA TYR A 214 4.21 -22.60 -17.44
C TYR A 214 3.19 -23.66 -17.86
N MET A 215 2.72 -24.48 -16.92
CA MET A 215 1.71 -25.50 -17.16
C MET A 215 0.38 -24.91 -17.63
N LEU A 216 -0.12 -23.84 -17.01
CA LEU A 216 -1.40 -23.22 -17.39
C LEU A 216 -1.33 -22.51 -18.75
N ILE A 217 -0.22 -21.81 -19.04
CA ILE A 217 -0.11 -20.88 -20.18
C ILE A 217 0.47 -21.57 -21.42
N VAL A 218 1.52 -22.39 -21.26
CA VAL A 218 2.24 -23.04 -22.36
C VAL A 218 1.70 -24.43 -22.65
N VAL A 219 1.47 -25.25 -21.62
CA VAL A 219 1.03 -26.64 -21.79
C VAL A 219 -0.48 -26.73 -22.03
N LYS A 220 -1.31 -26.30 -21.06
CA LYS A 220 -2.78 -26.32 -21.16
C LYS A 220 -3.36 -25.24 -22.07
N LYS A 221 -2.52 -24.31 -22.50
CA LYS A 221 -2.87 -23.22 -23.40
C LYS A 221 -4.12 -22.44 -22.97
N LEU A 222 -4.31 -22.22 -21.68
CA LEU A 222 -5.49 -21.51 -21.17
C LEU A 222 -5.50 -20.04 -21.63
N PRO A 223 -6.68 -19.45 -21.87
CA PRO A 223 -6.82 -18.00 -22.04
C PRO A 223 -6.66 -17.29 -20.68
N VAL A 224 -6.27 -16.01 -20.73
CA VAL A 224 -6.02 -15.18 -19.54
C VAL A 224 -7.20 -15.13 -18.56
N SER A 225 -8.43 -15.17 -19.05
CA SER A 225 -9.64 -15.20 -18.21
C SER A 225 -9.78 -16.46 -17.32
N LYS A 226 -9.00 -17.51 -17.60
CA LYS A 226 -8.95 -18.75 -16.83
C LYS A 226 -7.74 -18.84 -15.91
N PHE A 227 -6.57 -18.34 -16.33
CA PHE A 227 -5.35 -18.41 -15.51
C PHE A 227 -5.07 -17.17 -14.65
N TYR A 228 -5.74 -16.03 -14.90
CA TYR A 228 -5.49 -14.78 -14.14
C TYR A 228 -5.68 -14.94 -12.63
N ILE A 229 -6.79 -15.55 -12.19
CA ILE A 229 -7.08 -15.69 -10.75
C ILE A 229 -6.00 -16.49 -10.03
N PRO A 230 -5.67 -17.75 -10.43
CA PRO A 230 -4.59 -18.47 -9.76
C PRO A 230 -3.24 -17.76 -9.88
N MET A 231 -2.96 -17.09 -11.00
CA MET A 231 -1.73 -16.31 -11.18
C MET A 231 -1.61 -15.16 -10.18
N ALA A 232 -2.59 -14.26 -10.14
CA ALA A 232 -2.59 -13.08 -9.29
C ALA A 232 -2.75 -13.43 -7.80
N LEU A 233 -3.53 -14.47 -7.47
CA LEU A 233 -3.72 -14.89 -6.09
C LEU A 233 -2.44 -15.50 -5.50
N LEU A 234 -1.74 -16.37 -6.24
CA LEU A 234 -0.50 -16.99 -5.74
C LEU A 234 0.63 -15.98 -5.60
N LEU A 235 0.87 -15.15 -6.61
CA LEU A 235 1.91 -14.12 -6.50
C LEU A 235 1.51 -13.05 -5.48
N GLY A 236 0.23 -12.68 -5.41
CA GLY A 236 -0.28 -11.78 -4.39
C GLY A 236 -0.13 -12.33 -2.97
N MET A 237 -0.32 -13.64 -2.74
CA MET A 237 -0.02 -14.28 -1.45
C MET A 237 1.47 -14.20 -1.13
N ILE A 238 2.35 -14.40 -2.12
CA ILE A 238 3.80 -14.21 -1.94
C ILE A 238 4.09 -12.75 -1.54
N MET A 239 3.50 -11.78 -2.23
CA MET A 239 3.64 -10.35 -1.92
C MET A 239 3.08 -9.98 -0.55
N ASN A 240 2.02 -10.65 -0.09
CA ASN A 240 1.43 -10.48 1.25
C ASN A 240 2.43 -10.78 2.38
N VAL A 241 3.38 -11.69 2.12
CA VAL A 241 4.44 -12.09 3.06
C VAL A 241 5.71 -11.27 2.83
N VAL A 242 6.10 -11.07 1.57
CA VAL A 242 7.35 -10.39 1.20
C VAL A 242 7.32 -8.91 1.59
N ILE A 243 6.19 -8.23 1.42
CA ILE A 243 5.99 -6.88 1.95
C ILE A 243 5.30 -7.07 3.29
N ALA A 244 6.06 -6.99 4.40
CA ALA A 244 5.52 -7.21 5.74
C ALA A 244 4.43 -6.19 6.09
N PRO A 245 3.51 -6.49 7.04
CA PRO A 245 2.48 -5.54 7.47
C PRO A 245 3.11 -4.21 7.93
N HIS A 246 2.41 -3.10 7.67
CA HIS A 246 2.88 -1.70 7.80
C HIS A 246 3.88 -1.27 6.71
N GLY A 247 4.28 -2.20 5.85
CA GLY A 247 5.20 -1.94 4.75
C GLY A 247 4.57 -1.19 3.58
N VAL A 248 3.26 -0.93 3.53
CA VAL A 248 2.61 -0.22 2.41
C VAL A 248 2.19 1.20 2.82
N PRO A 249 2.23 2.21 1.91
CA PRO A 249 1.85 3.56 2.26
C PRO A 249 0.40 3.63 2.75
N ASP A 250 0.20 4.32 3.87
CA ASP A 250 -1.07 4.52 4.58
C ASP A 250 -1.67 3.25 5.22
N GLU A 251 -0.96 2.11 5.17
CA GLU A 251 -1.47 0.82 5.65
C GLU A 251 -1.86 0.81 7.13
N PRO A 252 -1.07 1.38 8.07
CA PRO A 252 -1.45 1.41 9.49
C PRO A 252 -2.80 2.11 9.75
N TRP A 253 -3.06 3.24 9.07
CA TRP A 253 -4.34 3.96 9.20
C TRP A 253 -5.52 3.18 8.61
N HIS A 254 -5.27 2.39 7.57
CA HIS A 254 -6.30 1.53 7.02
C HIS A 254 -6.57 0.32 7.91
N ILE A 255 -5.55 -0.22 8.59
CA ILE A 255 -5.70 -1.26 9.63
C ILE A 255 -6.59 -0.73 10.75
N ASP A 256 -6.32 0.46 11.28
CA ASP A 256 -7.15 1.11 12.31
C ASP A 256 -8.62 1.19 11.89
N THR A 257 -8.88 1.65 10.67
CA THR A 257 -10.23 1.78 10.13
C THR A 257 -10.89 0.40 9.95
N ALA A 258 -10.16 -0.60 9.46
CA ALA A 258 -10.66 -1.98 9.36
C ALA A 258 -10.94 -2.59 10.74
N TYR A 259 -10.14 -2.26 11.76
CA TYR A 259 -10.32 -2.68 13.13
C TYR A 259 -11.59 -2.07 13.75
N LYS A 260 -11.89 -0.79 13.48
CA LYS A 260 -13.17 -0.15 13.81
C LYS A 260 -14.36 -0.93 13.22
N TYR A 261 -14.29 -1.34 11.95
CA TYR A 261 -15.36 -2.16 11.36
C TYR A 261 -15.41 -3.57 11.93
N SER A 262 -14.27 -4.16 12.32
CA SER A 262 -14.23 -5.43 13.06
C SER A 262 -14.91 -5.31 14.43
N ASN A 263 -14.69 -4.21 15.18
CA ASN A 263 -15.40 -3.95 16.45
C ASN A 263 -16.91 -3.89 16.26
N ARG A 264 -17.38 -3.29 15.16
CA ARG A 264 -18.82 -3.29 14.81
C ARG A 264 -19.35 -4.68 14.49
N MET A 265 -18.58 -5.51 13.77
CA MET A 265 -18.95 -6.90 13.48
C MET A 265 -18.98 -7.78 14.73
N MET A 266 -18.14 -7.48 15.71
CA MET A 266 -18.03 -8.21 16.99
C MET A 266 -18.87 -7.61 18.11
N PHE A 267 -19.61 -6.53 17.86
CA PHE A 267 -20.40 -5.81 18.87
C PHE A 267 -19.58 -5.34 20.09
N ALA A 268 -18.32 -4.96 19.89
CA ALA A 268 -17.40 -4.56 20.96
C ALA A 268 -17.70 -3.19 21.60
N GLY A 269 -18.70 -2.45 21.08
CA GLY A 269 -19.07 -1.12 21.56
C GLY A 269 -18.07 -0.02 21.17
N ASP A 270 -18.34 1.18 21.68
CA ASP A 270 -17.45 2.34 21.58
C ASP A 270 -16.72 2.55 22.92
N THR A 271 -15.54 3.16 22.89
CA THR A 271 -14.73 3.44 24.09
C THR A 271 -15.29 4.56 24.96
N GLY A 272 -16.26 5.33 24.45
CA GLY A 272 -16.77 6.56 25.09
C GLY A 272 -15.80 7.75 25.02
N ILE A 273 -14.62 7.59 24.42
CA ILE A 273 -13.59 8.62 24.28
C ILE A 273 -13.39 8.91 22.79
N GLU A 274 -13.62 10.16 22.38
CA GLU A 274 -13.46 10.59 20.99
C GLU A 274 -12.02 10.31 20.50
N GLY A 275 -11.88 9.82 19.27
CA GLY A 275 -10.58 9.52 18.66
C GLY A 275 -9.92 8.23 19.14
N THR A 276 -10.62 7.37 19.89
CA THR A 276 -10.09 6.07 20.34
C THR A 276 -10.94 4.88 19.86
N ILE A 277 -10.31 3.71 19.74
CA ILE A 277 -10.97 2.42 19.48
C ILE A 277 -10.45 1.34 20.43
N TYR A 278 -11.22 0.27 20.59
CA TYR A 278 -10.75 -0.96 21.21
C TYR A 278 -9.86 -1.77 20.27
N LYS A 279 -8.67 -2.15 20.74
CA LYS A 279 -7.78 -3.16 20.12
C LYS A 279 -7.36 -4.20 21.15
N ARG A 280 -6.98 -5.41 20.71
CA ARG A 280 -6.40 -6.41 21.64
C ARG A 280 -5.04 -5.91 22.13
N THR A 281 -4.71 -6.11 23.39
CA THR A 281 -3.41 -5.70 23.96
C THR A 281 -2.23 -6.24 23.13
N CYS A 282 -2.28 -7.51 22.73
CA CYS A 282 -1.26 -8.13 21.88
C CYS A 282 -1.14 -7.47 20.49
N ASP A 283 -2.25 -7.02 19.90
CA ASP A 283 -2.23 -6.33 18.61
C ASP A 283 -1.54 -4.98 18.71
N VAL A 284 -1.81 -4.23 19.77
CA VAL A 284 -1.17 -2.93 20.01
C VAL A 284 0.34 -3.10 20.24
N LYS A 285 0.74 -4.06 21.07
CA LYS A 285 2.16 -4.36 21.34
C LYS A 285 2.92 -4.73 20.07
N MET A 286 2.35 -5.59 19.23
CA MET A 286 2.98 -6.01 17.99
C MET A 286 3.01 -4.87 16.95
N GLU A 287 1.92 -4.14 16.76
CA GLU A 287 1.88 -2.99 15.84
C GLU A 287 2.89 -1.90 16.22
N ASP A 288 3.14 -1.68 17.52
CA ASP A 288 4.16 -0.76 18.01
C ASP A 288 5.58 -1.19 17.63
N MET A 289 5.82 -2.49 17.45
CA MET A 289 7.08 -3.05 16.95
C MET A 289 7.20 -3.03 15.43
N LEU A 290 6.15 -2.72 14.67
CA LEU A 290 6.18 -2.71 13.20
C LEU A 290 6.45 -1.29 12.67
N ALA A 291 7.55 -1.14 11.94
CA ALA A 291 7.92 0.11 11.29
C ALA A 291 7.12 0.40 10.01
N ASN A 292 7.13 1.67 9.60
CA ASN A 292 6.76 2.02 8.22
C ASN A 292 7.90 1.57 7.29
N GLY A 293 7.58 0.75 6.29
CA GLY A 293 8.56 0.24 5.31
C GLY A 293 9.00 -1.20 5.58
N VAL A 294 10.00 -1.66 4.83
CA VAL A 294 10.51 -3.03 4.97
C VAL A 294 11.87 -3.04 5.66
N GLU A 295 11.93 -3.66 6.83
CA GLU A 295 13.15 -3.85 7.60
C GLU A 295 13.27 -5.27 8.16
N SER A 296 14.47 -5.63 8.59
CA SER A 296 14.78 -6.95 9.17
C SER A 296 13.88 -7.33 10.36
N ASN A 297 13.47 -6.35 11.17
CA ASN A 297 12.60 -6.56 12.32
C ASN A 297 11.20 -7.03 11.90
N SER A 298 10.57 -6.43 10.89
CA SER A 298 9.25 -6.89 10.42
C SER A 298 9.27 -8.35 9.98
N TYR A 299 10.38 -8.83 9.39
CA TYR A 299 10.54 -10.25 9.07
C TYR A 299 10.88 -11.13 10.25
N TYR A 300 11.64 -10.62 11.23
CA TYR A 300 11.84 -11.31 12.50
C TYR A 300 10.50 -11.54 13.19
N GLN A 301 9.68 -10.49 13.30
CA GLN A 301 8.33 -10.56 13.85
C GLN A 301 7.48 -11.59 13.09
N LEU A 302 7.51 -11.54 11.76
CA LEU A 302 6.83 -12.50 10.89
C LEU A 302 7.29 -13.95 11.14
N ALA A 303 8.59 -14.19 11.25
CA ALA A 303 9.13 -15.54 11.41
C ALA A 303 8.82 -16.16 12.78
N HIS A 304 8.82 -15.35 13.84
CA HIS A 304 8.73 -15.83 15.22
C HIS A 304 7.30 -15.78 15.77
N HIS A 305 6.51 -14.77 15.40
CA HIS A 305 5.23 -14.46 16.03
C HIS A 305 4.01 -14.77 15.14
N THR A 306 4.19 -15.30 13.92
CA THR A 306 3.03 -15.66 13.07
C THR A 306 2.18 -16.77 13.66
N PHE A 307 2.77 -17.82 14.22
CA PHE A 307 2.01 -18.99 14.69
C PHE A 307 1.90 -19.08 16.22
N GLU A 308 2.31 -18.03 16.94
CA GLU A 308 2.10 -17.97 18.38
C GLU A 308 0.62 -17.81 18.72
N ARG A 309 0.26 -18.19 19.95
CA ARG A 309 -1.05 -17.88 20.51
C ARG A 309 -0.87 -16.82 21.58
N PRO A 310 -1.54 -15.65 21.46
CA PRO A 310 -1.50 -14.65 22.52
C PRO A 310 -2.15 -15.18 23.80
N ASP A 311 -1.47 -15.01 24.92
CA ASP A 311 -2.00 -15.30 26.25
C ASP A 311 -3.04 -14.25 26.69
N ASP A 312 -2.89 -13.02 26.22
CA ASP A 312 -3.78 -11.89 26.51
C ASP A 312 -4.52 -11.41 25.25
N GLN A 313 -5.85 -11.38 25.34
CA GLN A 313 -6.76 -10.88 24.30
C GLN A 313 -7.69 -9.78 24.81
N GLU A 314 -7.39 -9.21 25.98
CA GLU A 314 -8.13 -8.09 26.54
C GLU A 314 -8.15 -6.91 25.57
N LEU A 315 -9.26 -6.18 25.59
CA LEU A 315 -9.44 -5.00 24.76
C LEU A 315 -9.04 -3.75 25.53
N ILE A 316 -8.10 -3.00 24.98
CA ILE A 316 -7.66 -1.71 25.50
C ILE A 316 -8.09 -0.59 24.55
N ALA A 317 -8.44 0.57 25.11
CA ALA A 317 -8.74 1.77 24.35
C ALA A 317 -7.44 2.44 23.91
N VAL A 318 -7.27 2.65 22.60
CA VAL A 318 -6.09 3.29 22.02
C VAL A 318 -6.48 4.36 21.01
N PRO A 319 -5.66 5.42 20.83
CA PRO A 319 -5.84 6.39 19.75
C PRO A 319 -5.80 5.71 18.37
N TYR A 320 -6.58 6.21 17.42
CA TYR A 320 -6.59 5.68 16.05
C TYR A 320 -6.85 6.75 14.99
N VAL A 321 -6.59 6.41 13.73
CA VAL A 321 -6.92 7.24 12.57
C VAL A 321 -8.07 6.64 11.77
N ASP A 322 -9.13 7.42 11.57
CA ASP A 322 -10.30 7.02 10.80
C ASP A 322 -10.26 7.52 9.35
N SER A 323 -10.07 6.59 8.42
CA SER A 323 -10.06 6.87 6.98
C SER A 323 -11.45 6.79 6.32
N SER A 324 -12.51 6.47 7.09
CA SER A 324 -13.87 6.30 6.53
C SER A 324 -14.54 7.61 6.06
N ASN A 325 -13.94 8.76 6.39
CA ASN A 325 -14.35 10.08 5.88
C ASN A 325 -13.98 10.29 4.40
N ILE A 326 -12.96 9.57 3.91
CA ILE A 326 -12.43 9.70 2.54
C ILE A 326 -13.07 8.67 1.60
N VAL A 327 -13.38 7.49 2.15
CA VAL A 327 -13.93 6.35 1.41
C VAL A 327 -14.98 5.64 2.27
N PRO A 328 -16.15 5.26 1.71
CA PRO A 328 -17.18 4.55 2.46
C PRO A 328 -16.66 3.26 3.11
N GLY A 329 -17.28 2.87 4.23
CA GLY A 329 -16.88 1.68 4.99
C GLY A 329 -16.80 0.36 4.22
N ILE A 330 -17.59 0.22 3.15
CA ILE A 330 -17.62 -0.99 2.31
C ILE A 330 -16.24 -1.37 1.75
N PHE A 331 -15.34 -0.40 1.55
CA PHE A 331 -14.01 -0.63 1.01
C PHE A 331 -13.03 -1.22 2.04
N PHE A 332 -13.37 -1.18 3.34
CA PHE A 332 -12.59 -1.77 4.42
C PHE A 332 -13.14 -3.14 4.87
N ILE A 333 -14.36 -3.50 4.44
CA ILE A 333 -15.05 -4.72 4.86
C ILE A 333 -14.23 -6.00 4.61
N PRO A 334 -13.58 -6.21 3.45
CA PRO A 334 -12.82 -7.45 3.23
C PRO A 334 -11.73 -7.67 4.28
N MET A 335 -10.98 -6.61 4.60
CA MET A 335 -9.96 -6.70 5.63
C MET A 335 -10.57 -6.83 7.02
N ALA A 336 -11.57 -6.02 7.35
CA ALA A 336 -12.27 -6.07 8.64
C ALA A 336 -12.83 -7.48 8.92
N PHE A 337 -13.33 -8.16 7.89
CA PHE A 337 -13.78 -9.53 7.98
C PHE A 337 -12.64 -10.50 8.30
N GLY A 338 -11.48 -10.37 7.63
CA GLY A 338 -10.30 -11.17 7.95
C GLY A 338 -9.74 -10.92 9.36
N ILE A 339 -9.70 -9.66 9.80
CA ILE A 339 -9.35 -9.29 11.19
C ILE A 339 -10.33 -9.94 12.17
N THR A 340 -11.63 -9.86 11.90
CA THR A 340 -12.67 -10.46 12.75
C THR A 340 -12.50 -11.98 12.89
N ILE A 341 -12.19 -12.69 11.80
CA ILE A 341 -11.87 -14.12 11.85
C ILE A 341 -10.65 -14.37 12.74
N GLY A 342 -9.57 -13.60 12.57
CA GLY A 342 -8.36 -13.76 13.37
C GLY A 342 -8.61 -13.52 14.86
N ARG A 343 -9.42 -12.52 15.21
CA ARG A 343 -9.81 -12.22 16.59
C ARG A 343 -10.69 -13.32 17.20
N LEU A 344 -11.71 -13.78 16.49
CA LEU A 344 -12.61 -14.85 16.96
C LEU A 344 -11.87 -16.17 17.20
N LEU A 345 -10.85 -16.45 16.40
CA LEU A 345 -10.01 -17.65 16.53
C LEU A 345 -8.85 -17.47 17.53
N GLY A 346 -8.68 -16.29 18.12
CA GLY A 346 -7.59 -16.00 19.05
C GLY A 346 -6.20 -16.13 18.41
N LEU A 347 -6.07 -15.78 17.13
CA LEU A 347 -4.79 -15.86 16.41
C LEU A 347 -3.85 -14.71 16.82
N SER A 348 -2.56 -14.93 16.63
CA SER A 348 -1.55 -13.87 16.74
C SER A 348 -1.90 -12.65 15.88
N THR A 349 -1.38 -11.50 16.27
CA THR A 349 -1.55 -10.25 15.51
C THR A 349 -1.04 -10.40 14.09
N MET A 350 0.14 -10.98 13.91
CA MET A 350 0.77 -11.12 12.60
C MET A 350 -0.11 -11.98 11.67
N LEU A 351 -0.60 -13.13 12.12
CA LEU A 351 -1.47 -13.98 11.32
C LEU A 351 -2.84 -13.34 11.06
N MET A 352 -3.41 -12.65 12.06
CA MET A 352 -4.64 -11.88 11.89
C MET A 352 -4.49 -10.82 10.77
N LEU A 353 -3.40 -10.04 10.78
CA LEU A 353 -3.12 -9.05 9.76
C LEU A 353 -2.93 -9.68 8.38
N LEU A 354 -2.18 -10.80 8.29
CA LEU A 354 -2.00 -11.54 7.03
C LEU A 354 -3.32 -12.07 6.46
N ILE A 355 -4.23 -12.57 7.30
CA ILE A 355 -5.57 -13.02 6.90
C ILE A 355 -6.41 -11.82 6.44
N GLY A 356 -6.37 -10.70 7.16
CA GLY A 356 -7.02 -9.45 6.75
C GLY A 356 -6.58 -8.99 5.36
N ARG A 357 -5.27 -8.88 5.14
CA ARG A 357 -4.68 -8.52 3.84
C ARG A 357 -5.00 -9.55 2.76
N PHE A 358 -5.00 -10.85 3.08
CA PHE A 358 -5.40 -11.90 2.15
C PHE A 358 -6.85 -11.76 1.69
N MET A 359 -7.78 -11.43 2.60
CA MET A 359 -9.18 -11.20 2.23
C MET A 359 -9.34 -9.99 1.30
N ASN A 360 -8.56 -8.92 1.51
CA ASN A 360 -8.52 -7.80 0.59
C ASN A 360 -8.01 -8.21 -0.81
N LEU A 361 -6.90 -8.96 -0.85
CA LEU A 361 -6.33 -9.51 -2.09
C LEU A 361 -7.33 -10.39 -2.83
N LEU A 362 -8.00 -11.28 -2.11
CA LEU A 362 -8.97 -12.21 -2.66
C LEU A 362 -10.09 -11.44 -3.38
N VAL A 363 -10.68 -10.44 -2.72
CA VAL A 363 -11.75 -9.65 -3.32
C VAL A 363 -11.24 -8.85 -4.52
N PHE A 364 -10.07 -8.22 -4.43
CA PHE A 364 -9.45 -7.52 -5.57
C PHE A 364 -9.22 -8.43 -6.79
N VAL A 365 -8.66 -9.62 -6.58
CA VAL A 365 -8.39 -10.61 -7.64
C VAL A 365 -9.70 -11.13 -8.24
N LEU A 366 -10.72 -11.37 -7.41
CA LEU A 366 -12.04 -11.80 -7.87
C LEU A 366 -12.74 -10.73 -8.70
N LEU A 367 -12.72 -9.46 -8.26
CA LEU A 367 -13.30 -8.33 -9.00
C LEU A 367 -12.59 -8.11 -10.33
N THR A 368 -11.26 -8.12 -10.33
CA THR A 368 -10.47 -7.95 -11.56
C THR A 368 -10.65 -9.14 -12.50
N GLY A 369 -10.62 -10.37 -11.98
CA GLY A 369 -10.90 -11.59 -12.74
C GLY A 369 -12.31 -11.61 -13.34
N PHE A 370 -13.28 -11.07 -12.62
CA PHE A 370 -14.65 -10.89 -13.11
C PHE A 370 -14.72 -9.82 -14.21
N ALA A 371 -14.05 -8.68 -14.03
CA ALA A 371 -13.93 -7.65 -15.06
C ALA A 371 -13.32 -8.20 -16.36
N ILE A 372 -12.22 -8.97 -16.27
CA ILE A 372 -11.57 -9.63 -17.41
C ILE A 372 -12.50 -10.61 -18.13
N ARG A 373 -13.40 -11.28 -17.40
CA ARG A 373 -14.36 -12.22 -18.00
C ARG A 373 -15.48 -11.52 -18.77
N ILE A 374 -15.97 -10.38 -18.26
CA ILE A 374 -17.03 -9.59 -18.89
C ILE A 374 -16.48 -8.79 -20.07
N LEU A 375 -15.27 -8.28 -19.95
CA LEU A 375 -14.67 -7.40 -20.94
C LEU A 375 -14.58 -8.11 -22.31
N PRO A 376 -15.14 -7.55 -23.40
CA PRO A 376 -15.13 -8.23 -24.69
C PRO A 376 -13.75 -8.25 -25.36
N VAL A 377 -12.95 -7.19 -25.16
CA VAL A 377 -11.61 -6.99 -25.74
C VAL A 377 -10.70 -6.26 -24.75
N GLY A 378 -9.40 -6.50 -24.80
CA GLY A 378 -8.39 -5.94 -23.91
C GLY A 378 -8.18 -6.77 -22.64
N LYS A 379 -8.54 -8.07 -22.67
CA LYS A 379 -8.45 -8.98 -21.54
C LYS A 379 -7.02 -9.15 -21.07
N ASN A 380 -6.06 -9.31 -21.98
CA ASN A 380 -4.65 -9.46 -21.62
C ASN A 380 -4.09 -8.17 -21.02
N MET A 381 -4.50 -7.01 -21.55
CA MET A 381 -4.09 -5.72 -20.97
C MET A 381 -4.64 -5.54 -19.56
N LEU A 382 -5.95 -5.73 -19.36
CA LEU A 382 -6.55 -5.54 -18.04
C LEU A 382 -5.95 -6.52 -17.01
N ALA A 383 -5.70 -7.76 -17.44
CA ALA A 383 -5.00 -8.75 -16.62
C ALA A 383 -3.57 -8.29 -16.27
N ALA A 384 -2.83 -7.73 -17.22
CA ALA A 384 -1.47 -7.25 -16.96
C ALA A 384 -1.47 -6.04 -16.03
N LEU A 385 -2.42 -5.11 -16.16
CA LEU A 385 -2.59 -3.98 -15.24
C LEU A 385 -2.91 -4.43 -13.82
N GLY A 386 -3.82 -5.39 -13.66
CA GLY A 386 -4.15 -5.98 -12.36
C GLY A 386 -3.04 -6.86 -11.77
N PHE A 387 -2.04 -7.22 -12.58
CA PHE A 387 -0.90 -8.04 -12.19
C PHE A 387 0.41 -7.25 -12.02
N LEU A 388 0.40 -5.93 -12.31
CA LEU A 388 1.57 -5.08 -12.06
C LEU A 388 2.00 -5.17 -10.58
N PRO A 389 3.30 -5.03 -10.27
CA PRO A 389 3.80 -5.17 -8.91
C PRO A 389 3.09 -4.22 -7.93
N ILE A 390 2.82 -2.98 -8.35
CA ILE A 390 2.09 -2.02 -7.51
C ILE A 390 0.62 -2.43 -7.30
N ALA A 391 -0.03 -3.01 -8.30
CA ALA A 391 -1.43 -3.46 -8.19
C ALA A 391 -1.53 -4.65 -7.23
N LEU A 392 -0.59 -5.61 -7.32
CA LEU A 392 -0.50 -6.73 -6.38
C LEU A 392 -0.15 -6.27 -4.97
N GLN A 393 0.76 -5.29 -4.78
CA GLN A 393 1.03 -4.71 -3.47
C GLN A 393 -0.22 -4.05 -2.87
N GLN A 394 -0.99 -3.28 -3.65
CA GLN A 394 -2.23 -2.70 -3.14
C GLN A 394 -3.23 -3.80 -2.76
N GLY A 395 -3.40 -4.81 -3.61
CA GLY A 395 -4.26 -5.97 -3.33
C GLY A 395 -3.85 -6.73 -2.08
N ALA A 396 -2.55 -6.99 -1.92
CA ALA A 396 -1.97 -7.73 -0.81
C ALA A 396 -1.66 -6.85 0.40
N SER A 397 -2.38 -5.76 0.63
CA SER A 397 -2.20 -4.88 1.80
C SER A 397 -3.54 -4.48 2.42
N ALA A 398 -3.53 -3.70 3.51
CA ALA A 398 -4.73 -3.11 4.09
C ALA A 398 -5.40 -2.04 3.21
N SER A 399 -4.87 -1.79 2.01
CA SER A 399 -5.26 -0.65 1.20
C SER A 399 -6.67 -0.78 0.61
N TYR A 400 -7.53 0.20 0.89
CA TYR A 400 -8.82 0.33 0.22
C TYR A 400 -8.66 0.63 -1.29
N ASP A 401 -7.47 1.03 -1.76
CA ASP A 401 -7.20 1.26 -3.19
C ASP A 401 -7.40 -0.02 -4.02
N ALA A 402 -7.15 -1.19 -3.45
CA ALA A 402 -7.40 -2.47 -4.10
C ALA A 402 -8.88 -2.63 -4.48
N MET A 403 -9.77 -2.35 -3.52
CA MET A 403 -11.21 -2.36 -3.72
C MET A 403 -11.66 -1.33 -4.76
N ILE A 404 -11.12 -0.11 -4.69
CA ILE A 404 -11.41 0.96 -5.67
C ILE A 404 -11.02 0.50 -7.08
N ASN A 405 -9.79 0.02 -7.27
CA ASN A 405 -9.30 -0.48 -8.55
C ASN A 405 -10.21 -1.59 -9.09
N GLY A 406 -10.53 -2.61 -8.28
CA GLY A 406 -11.39 -3.72 -8.67
C GLY A 406 -12.78 -3.28 -9.12
N ILE A 407 -13.43 -2.39 -8.36
CA ILE A 407 -14.77 -1.86 -8.69
C ILE A 407 -14.73 -1.04 -9.99
N ILE A 408 -13.72 -0.18 -10.15
CA ILE A 408 -13.55 0.64 -11.36
C ILE A 408 -13.25 -0.24 -12.58
N TYR A 409 -12.48 -1.31 -12.44
CA TYR A 409 -12.25 -2.27 -13.52
C TYR A 409 -13.53 -2.97 -13.94
N VAL A 410 -14.38 -3.38 -12.99
CA VAL A 410 -15.71 -3.93 -13.28
C VAL A 410 -16.58 -2.89 -13.98
N PHE A 411 -16.57 -1.63 -13.52
CA PHE A 411 -17.31 -0.54 -14.14
C PHE A 411 -16.89 -0.30 -15.60
N ILE A 412 -15.60 -0.15 -15.87
CA ILE A 412 -15.05 0.02 -17.22
C ILE A 412 -15.40 -1.18 -18.11
N ALA A 413 -15.27 -2.41 -17.58
CA ALA A 413 -15.62 -3.62 -18.31
C ALA A 413 -17.11 -3.69 -18.68
N LEU A 414 -18.00 -3.26 -17.79
CA LEU A 414 -19.44 -3.16 -18.06
C LEU A 414 -19.77 -2.10 -19.11
N CYS A 415 -19.16 -0.90 -19.02
CA CYS A 415 -19.31 0.14 -20.05
C CYS A 415 -18.90 -0.38 -21.44
N MET A 416 -17.79 -1.11 -21.50
CA MET A 416 -17.27 -1.69 -22.75
C MET A 416 -18.14 -2.84 -23.28
N SER A 417 -18.50 -3.80 -22.43
CA SER A 417 -19.41 -4.91 -22.81
C SER A 417 -20.74 -4.37 -23.34
N LEU A 418 -21.38 -3.45 -22.61
CA LEU A 418 -22.69 -2.90 -23.01
C LEU A 418 -22.64 -1.98 -24.24
N SER A 419 -21.48 -1.40 -24.56
CA SER A 419 -21.28 -0.56 -25.76
C SER A 419 -20.96 -1.38 -27.02
N LEU A 420 -20.28 -2.52 -26.87
CA LEU A 420 -19.77 -3.33 -27.98
C LEU A 420 -20.64 -4.55 -28.29
N GLU A 421 -21.23 -5.17 -27.27
CA GLU A 421 -22.08 -6.34 -27.45
C GLU A 421 -23.49 -5.94 -27.87
N LYS A 422 -24.12 -6.79 -28.68
CA LYS A 422 -25.47 -6.53 -29.23
C LYS A 422 -26.58 -6.80 -28.22
N THR A 423 -26.32 -7.69 -27.26
CA THR A 423 -27.25 -8.13 -26.22
C THR A 423 -26.75 -7.67 -24.86
N TYR A 424 -27.67 -7.47 -23.92
CA TYR A 424 -27.35 -7.13 -22.53
C TYR A 424 -28.20 -7.95 -21.57
N LYS A 425 -27.69 -8.16 -20.37
CA LYS A 425 -28.40 -8.83 -19.27
C LYS A 425 -28.78 -7.80 -18.22
N LYS A 426 -29.95 -7.95 -17.57
CA LYS A 426 -30.45 -6.99 -16.56
C LYS A 426 -29.47 -6.78 -15.41
N TRP A 427 -28.82 -7.86 -14.95
CA TRP A 427 -27.82 -7.78 -13.87
C TRP A 427 -26.62 -6.90 -14.23
N GLN A 428 -26.23 -6.79 -15.51
CA GLN A 428 -25.13 -5.92 -15.94
C GLN A 428 -25.48 -4.44 -15.72
N VAL A 429 -26.75 -4.07 -15.92
CA VAL A 429 -27.21 -2.69 -15.72
C VAL A 429 -27.27 -2.36 -14.24
N VAL A 430 -27.82 -3.25 -13.41
CA VAL A 430 -27.84 -3.08 -11.95
C VAL A 430 -26.43 -2.93 -11.41
N LEU A 431 -25.52 -3.81 -11.82
CA LEU A 431 -24.14 -3.76 -11.38
C LEU A 431 -23.40 -2.52 -11.89
N LEU A 432 -23.69 -2.06 -13.11
CA LEU A 432 -23.14 -0.80 -13.64
C LEU A 432 -23.54 0.39 -12.76
N VAL A 433 -24.81 0.48 -12.35
CA VAL A 433 -25.29 1.56 -11.48
C VAL A 433 -24.63 1.47 -10.10
N LEU A 434 -24.54 0.28 -9.50
CA LEU A 434 -23.88 0.08 -8.21
C LEU A 434 -22.39 0.46 -8.25
N CYS A 435 -21.63 -0.06 -9.23
CA CYS A 435 -20.23 0.31 -9.40
C CYS A 435 -20.05 1.79 -9.74
N GLY A 436 -21.00 2.39 -10.47
CA GLY A 436 -21.03 3.82 -10.77
C GLY A 436 -21.18 4.68 -9.51
N ILE A 437 -22.13 4.35 -8.63
CA ILE A 437 -22.31 5.02 -7.34
C ILE A 437 -21.03 4.94 -6.52
N LEU A 438 -20.46 3.73 -6.38
CA LEU A 438 -19.23 3.52 -5.62
C LEU A 438 -18.04 4.28 -6.22
N THR A 439 -17.93 4.36 -7.55
CA THR A 439 -16.90 5.15 -8.23
C THR A 439 -17.08 6.65 -8.01
N ALA A 440 -18.32 7.12 -7.82
CA ALA A 440 -18.62 8.52 -7.61
C ALA A 440 -18.21 9.03 -6.21
N VAL A 441 -18.29 8.17 -5.19
CA VAL A 441 -18.17 8.57 -3.77
C VAL A 441 -16.79 8.32 -3.15
N VAL A 442 -15.83 7.80 -3.92
CA VAL A 442 -14.49 7.46 -3.41
C VAL A 442 -13.53 8.65 -3.51
N LYS A 443 -12.67 8.81 -2.50
CA LYS A 443 -11.54 9.77 -2.50
C LYS A 443 -11.97 11.19 -2.89
N GLY A 444 -13.07 11.68 -2.31
CA GLY A 444 -13.56 13.03 -2.63
C GLY A 444 -14.01 13.24 -4.08
N GLY A 445 -14.35 12.16 -4.80
CA GLY A 445 -14.85 12.23 -6.17
C GLY A 445 -13.77 12.35 -7.26
N VAL A 446 -12.50 12.06 -6.97
CA VAL A 446 -11.40 12.17 -7.97
C VAL A 446 -11.59 11.27 -9.20
N TYR A 447 -12.32 10.16 -9.06
CA TYR A 447 -12.61 9.23 -10.16
C TYR A 447 -13.95 9.49 -10.84
N PHE A 448 -14.66 10.54 -10.44
CA PHE A 448 -15.96 10.92 -10.98
C PHE A 448 -16.02 11.08 -12.51
N PRO A 449 -14.99 11.62 -13.21
CA PRO A 449 -15.02 11.73 -14.67
C PRO A 449 -15.13 10.38 -15.39
N LEU A 450 -14.79 9.26 -14.74
CA LEU A 450 -14.98 7.92 -15.31
C LEU A 450 -16.46 7.62 -15.58
N LEU A 451 -17.40 8.23 -14.85
CA LEU A 451 -18.83 8.06 -15.10
C LEU A 451 -19.25 8.50 -16.51
N LEU A 452 -18.49 9.42 -17.13
CA LEU A 452 -18.71 9.85 -18.50
C LEU A 452 -18.64 8.67 -19.48
N LEU A 453 -17.89 7.60 -19.19
CA LEU A 453 -17.82 6.40 -20.04
C LEU A 453 -19.18 5.78 -20.36
N VAL A 454 -20.19 6.02 -19.53
CA VAL A 454 -21.56 5.57 -19.81
C VAL A 454 -22.10 6.15 -21.11
N PHE A 455 -21.68 7.35 -21.53
CA PHE A 455 -22.10 7.92 -22.81
C PHE A 455 -21.63 7.12 -24.03
N LEU A 456 -20.68 6.18 -23.87
CA LEU A 456 -20.35 5.18 -24.89
C LEU A 456 -21.55 4.27 -25.23
N LEU A 457 -22.52 4.12 -24.33
CA LEU A 457 -23.73 3.32 -24.56
C LEU A 457 -24.72 4.01 -25.52
N ILE A 458 -24.73 5.35 -25.63
CA ILE A 458 -25.65 6.09 -26.50
C ILE A 458 -25.50 5.67 -27.97
N HIS A 459 -24.27 5.35 -28.37
CA HIS A 459 -23.93 5.00 -29.75
C HIS A 459 -23.90 3.49 -30.01
N ALA A 460 -24.46 2.67 -29.12
CA ALA A 460 -24.47 1.21 -29.26
C ALA A 460 -25.46 0.74 -30.34
N LYS A 461 -24.95 0.19 -31.45
CA LYS A 461 -25.77 -0.43 -32.51
C LYS A 461 -26.27 -1.82 -32.05
N ARG A 462 -27.46 -1.89 -31.46
CA ARG A 462 -28.06 -3.16 -30.97
C ARG A 462 -28.93 -3.85 -32.04
N LYS A 463 -28.70 -5.15 -32.27
CA LYS A 463 -29.58 -6.01 -33.08
C LYS A 463 -30.61 -6.67 -32.17
N GLU A 464 -31.85 -6.54 -32.55
CA GLU A 464 -33.06 -7.03 -31.88
C GLU A 464 -33.09 -8.57 -31.94
N HIS A 465 -33.13 -9.26 -30.79
CA HIS A 465 -33.64 -10.63 -30.78
C HIS A 465 -34.13 -11.10 -29.40
N SER A 466 -35.33 -11.66 -29.42
CA SER A 466 -35.96 -12.53 -28.42
C SER A 466 -36.75 -11.93 -27.25
N LEU A 467 -37.54 -10.89 -27.52
CA LEU A 467 -38.89 -10.76 -26.97
C LEU A 467 -39.76 -10.30 -28.13
N LYS A 468 -40.69 -11.15 -28.59
CA LYS A 468 -41.71 -10.74 -29.57
C LYS A 468 -42.36 -9.46 -29.04
N VAL A 469 -42.27 -8.41 -29.86
CA VAL A 469 -42.92 -7.10 -29.69
C VAL A 469 -42.50 -6.34 -28.41
N MET A 470 -41.27 -5.82 -28.38
CA MET A 470 -40.96 -4.68 -27.51
C MET A 470 -40.80 -3.42 -28.37
N PRO A 471 -41.85 -2.59 -28.46
CA PRO A 471 -41.88 -1.46 -29.39
C PRO A 471 -40.83 -0.39 -29.08
N LYS A 472 -40.41 0.37 -30.11
CA LYS A 472 -39.29 1.35 -30.11
C LYS A 472 -39.26 2.28 -28.89
N HIS A 473 -40.41 2.59 -28.29
CA HIS A 473 -40.55 3.41 -27.09
C HIS A 473 -39.95 2.77 -25.82
N LYS A 474 -40.02 1.46 -25.61
CA LYS A 474 -39.45 0.79 -24.41
C LYS A 474 -37.92 0.74 -24.40
N LYS A 475 -37.27 0.80 -25.58
CA LYS A 475 -35.81 0.91 -25.75
C LYS A 475 -35.30 2.32 -25.42
N GLY A 476 -36.07 3.35 -25.81
CA GLY A 476 -35.85 4.73 -25.38
C GLY A 476 -35.97 4.83 -23.86
N ILE A 477 -37.03 4.26 -23.28
CA ILE A 477 -37.27 4.29 -21.83
C ILE A 477 -36.14 3.67 -21.01
N LEU A 478 -35.57 2.52 -21.40
CA LEU A 478 -34.45 1.94 -20.64
C LEU A 478 -33.16 2.77 -20.75
N ILE A 479 -32.85 3.30 -21.94
CA ILE A 479 -31.68 4.16 -22.15
C ILE A 479 -31.86 5.46 -21.38
N THR A 480 -33.03 6.07 -21.46
CA THR A 480 -33.42 7.25 -20.68
C THR A 480 -33.40 6.96 -19.18
N ALA A 481 -33.87 5.80 -18.71
CA ALA A 481 -33.82 5.43 -17.29
C ALA A 481 -32.40 5.22 -16.77
N VAL A 482 -31.52 4.62 -17.58
CA VAL A 482 -30.09 4.49 -17.27
C VAL A 482 -29.43 5.87 -17.24
N ILE A 483 -29.71 6.73 -18.23
CA ILE A 483 -29.20 8.10 -18.27
C ILE A 483 -29.72 8.93 -17.09
N CYS A 484 -31.01 8.87 -16.77
CA CYS A 484 -31.61 9.55 -15.62
C CYS A 484 -31.03 9.03 -14.31
N GLY A 485 -30.88 7.71 -14.14
CA GLY A 485 -30.21 7.14 -12.97
C GLY A 485 -28.78 7.66 -12.82
N ILE A 486 -28.08 7.84 -13.93
CA ILE A 486 -26.68 8.30 -13.93
C ILE A 486 -26.57 9.80 -13.72
N ILE A 487 -27.49 10.59 -14.27
CA ILE A 487 -27.62 12.01 -13.96
C ILE A 487 -27.97 12.19 -12.48
N ILE A 488 -28.83 11.34 -11.90
CA ILE A 488 -29.13 11.37 -10.47
C ILE A 488 -27.88 11.05 -9.65
N VAL A 489 -27.10 10.04 -10.03
CA VAL A 489 -25.82 9.73 -9.37
C VAL A 489 -24.82 10.90 -9.51
N PHE A 490 -24.75 11.50 -10.71
CA PHE A 490 -23.86 12.62 -11.00
C PHE A 490 -24.23 13.88 -10.20
N CYS A 491 -25.50 14.28 -10.23
CA CYS A 491 -26.02 15.41 -9.47
C CYS A 491 -25.98 15.15 -7.95
N GLY A 492 -26.27 13.92 -7.52
CA GLY A 492 -26.18 13.52 -6.11
C GLY A 492 -24.74 13.61 -5.58
N ALA A 493 -23.75 13.16 -6.36
CA ALA A 493 -22.34 13.30 -6.00
C ALA A 493 -21.91 14.78 -5.96
N LEU A 494 -22.31 15.59 -6.94
CA LEU A 494 -22.03 17.03 -6.93
C LEU A 494 -22.64 17.72 -5.70
N TYR A 495 -23.87 17.37 -5.33
CA TYR A 495 -24.51 17.89 -4.12
C TYR A 495 -23.77 17.45 -2.85
N TYR A 496 -23.41 16.16 -2.75
CA TYR A 496 -22.68 15.61 -1.62
C TYR A 496 -21.32 16.31 -1.40
N TYR A 497 -20.60 16.61 -2.48
CA TYR A 497 -19.30 17.29 -2.39
C TYR A 497 -19.39 18.82 -2.40
N PHE A 498 -20.58 19.40 -2.58
CA PHE A 498 -20.75 20.85 -2.64
C PHE A 498 -20.21 21.60 -1.41
N PRO A 499 -20.40 21.13 -0.16
CA PRO A 499 -19.82 21.77 1.03
C PRO A 499 -18.29 21.78 1.01
N VAL A 500 -17.66 20.66 0.64
CA VAL A 500 -16.20 20.54 0.52
C VAL A 500 -15.70 21.49 -0.57
N ILE A 501 -16.34 21.50 -1.73
CA ILE A 501 -16.01 22.42 -2.82
C ILE A 501 -16.09 23.86 -2.33
N LYS A 502 -17.17 24.27 -1.65
CA LYS A 502 -17.29 25.61 -1.08
C LYS A 502 -16.13 25.97 -0.15
N GLN A 503 -15.70 25.06 0.71
CA GLN A 503 -14.56 25.26 1.60
C GLN A 503 -13.25 25.44 0.82
N LEU A 504 -13.05 24.68 -0.27
CA LEU A 504 -11.89 24.83 -1.15
C LEU A 504 -11.89 26.15 -1.94
N PHE A 505 -13.06 26.75 -2.17
CA PHE A 505 -13.22 28.05 -2.84
C PHE A 505 -13.09 29.24 -1.89
N ALA A 506 -13.48 29.08 -0.63
CA ALA A 506 -13.30 30.07 0.43
C ALA A 506 -11.82 30.11 0.85
N GLY A 507 -10.98 30.71 -0.01
CA GLY A 507 -9.59 30.97 0.33
C GLY A 507 -9.49 31.75 1.63
N GLN A 508 -8.61 31.32 2.53
CA GLN A 508 -8.36 32.01 3.79
C GLN A 508 -7.78 33.41 3.51
N ASP A 509 -8.45 34.47 3.98
CA ASP A 509 -7.92 35.85 4.04
C ASP A 509 -6.83 36.01 5.13
N THR A 510 -6.22 34.91 5.57
CA THR A 510 -5.16 34.90 6.59
C THR A 510 -3.80 35.07 5.94
N ALA A 511 -2.85 35.67 6.68
CA ALA A 511 -1.48 35.84 6.22
C ALA A 511 -0.90 34.53 5.65
N VAL A 512 -0.43 34.59 4.40
CA VAL A 512 0.18 33.46 3.69
C VAL A 512 1.47 33.08 4.42
N THR A 513 1.47 31.91 5.06
CA THR A 513 2.67 31.28 5.62
C THR A 513 3.23 30.24 4.65
N GLU A 514 4.46 29.78 4.88
CA GLU A 514 5.10 28.74 4.05
C GLU A 514 4.35 27.40 4.03
N ASP A 515 3.44 27.17 4.98
CA ASP A 515 2.63 25.94 5.09
C ASP A 515 1.20 26.10 4.55
N THR A 516 0.85 27.27 4.02
CA THR A 516 -0.51 27.51 3.48
C THR A 516 -0.72 26.69 2.20
N LEU A 517 -1.77 25.85 2.17
CA LEU A 517 -2.12 25.05 0.99
C LEU A 517 -2.76 25.89 -0.13
N TYR A 518 -2.62 25.44 -1.38
CA TYR A 518 -3.30 26.08 -2.51
C TYR A 518 -4.84 25.95 -2.40
N SER A 519 -5.56 27.07 -2.56
CA SER A 519 -7.03 27.09 -2.67
C SER A 519 -7.50 27.14 -4.13
N LEU A 520 -8.71 26.66 -4.41
CA LEU A 520 -9.29 26.77 -5.76
C LEU A 520 -9.48 28.22 -6.20
N GLY A 521 -9.84 29.11 -5.26
CA GLY A 521 -9.99 30.54 -5.53
C GLY A 521 -8.67 31.20 -5.98
N TYR A 522 -7.54 30.83 -5.36
CA TYR A 522 -6.22 31.29 -5.78
C TYR A 522 -5.87 30.77 -7.18
N LEU A 523 -6.04 29.47 -7.43
CA LEU A 523 -5.68 28.85 -8.72
C LEU A 523 -6.46 29.45 -9.90
N LEU A 524 -7.73 29.83 -9.69
CA LEU A 524 -8.55 30.49 -10.71
C LEU A 524 -8.12 31.93 -11.02
N ARG A 525 -7.58 32.65 -10.03
CA ARG A 525 -7.01 34.00 -10.22
C ARG A 525 -5.61 33.95 -10.86
N HIS A 526 -4.91 32.82 -10.72
CA HIS A 526 -3.55 32.61 -11.24
C HIS A 526 -3.45 31.40 -12.19
N PRO A 527 -4.14 31.41 -13.36
CA PRO A 527 -4.19 30.26 -14.26
C PRO A 527 -2.83 29.84 -14.82
N LEU A 528 -1.90 30.78 -15.03
CA LEU A 528 -0.54 30.45 -15.48
C LEU A 528 0.25 29.66 -14.43
N ASN A 529 0.04 29.94 -13.13
CA ASN A 529 0.69 29.19 -12.07
C ASN A 529 0.22 27.73 -12.07
N VAL A 530 -1.05 27.47 -12.37
CA VAL A 530 -1.57 26.11 -12.54
C VAL A 530 -0.81 25.39 -13.65
N VAL A 531 -0.63 26.03 -14.81
CA VAL A 531 0.12 25.45 -15.93
C VAL A 531 1.56 25.15 -15.53
N TYR A 532 2.24 26.07 -14.85
CA TYR A 532 3.61 25.88 -14.38
C TYR A 532 3.72 24.74 -13.35
N LEU A 533 2.79 24.64 -12.40
CA LEU A 533 2.76 23.55 -11.42
C LEU A 533 2.59 22.19 -12.09
N TYR A 534 1.68 22.08 -13.06
CA TYR A 534 1.49 20.84 -13.81
C TYR A 534 2.71 20.49 -14.66
N TRP A 535 3.28 21.47 -15.36
CA TRP A 535 4.50 21.29 -16.15
C TRP A 535 5.67 20.83 -15.29
N ASN A 536 5.95 21.52 -14.18
CA ASN A 536 7.01 21.16 -13.25
C ASN A 536 6.78 19.79 -12.62
N THR A 537 5.53 19.40 -12.35
CA THR A 537 5.20 18.06 -11.86
C THR A 537 5.53 16.99 -12.90
N LEU A 538 5.23 17.24 -14.18
CA LEU A 538 5.56 16.31 -15.26
C LEU A 538 7.07 16.22 -15.50
N ILE A 539 7.78 17.34 -15.57
CA ILE A 539 9.22 17.36 -15.87
C ILE A 539 10.05 16.87 -14.68
N ASN A 540 9.76 17.34 -13.46
CA ASN A 540 10.57 17.03 -12.29
C ASN A 540 10.08 15.78 -11.52
N GLY A 541 8.83 15.34 -11.76
CA GLY A 541 8.21 14.20 -11.07
C GLY A 541 7.78 13.06 -11.99
N GLY A 542 7.81 13.23 -13.31
CA GLY A 542 7.30 12.24 -14.27
C GLY A 542 8.00 10.88 -14.19
N GLU A 543 9.32 10.84 -13.99
CA GLU A 543 10.08 9.58 -13.79
C GLU A 543 9.57 8.83 -12.56
N THR A 544 9.47 9.50 -11.41
CA THR A 544 8.96 8.94 -10.15
C THR A 544 7.52 8.43 -10.30
N LEU A 545 6.65 9.19 -10.99
CA LEU A 545 5.26 8.82 -11.22
C LEU A 545 5.13 7.58 -12.11
N LEU A 546 5.87 7.54 -13.22
CA LEU A 546 5.90 6.38 -14.11
C LEU A 546 6.49 5.17 -13.42
N ARG A 547 7.59 5.36 -12.69
CA ARG A 547 8.23 4.30 -11.90
C ARG A 547 7.25 3.73 -10.88
N GLY A 548 6.58 4.58 -10.10
CA GLY A 548 5.56 4.16 -9.14
C GLY A 548 4.38 3.42 -9.79
N PHE A 549 3.95 3.86 -10.98
CA PHE A 549 2.85 3.23 -11.71
C PHE A 549 3.16 1.79 -12.15
N PHE A 550 4.39 1.50 -12.55
CA PHE A 550 4.81 0.13 -12.91
C PHE A 550 5.26 -0.69 -11.69
N GLY A 551 5.14 -0.18 -10.46
CA GLY A 551 5.64 -0.86 -9.27
C GLY A 551 7.15 -0.87 -9.14
N GLY A 552 7.79 0.21 -9.57
CA GLY A 552 9.21 0.45 -9.40
C GLY A 552 9.60 1.18 -8.12
N LEU A 553 8.61 1.66 -7.37
CA LEU A 553 8.70 2.23 -6.02
C LEU A 553 7.69 1.47 -5.16
N LEU A 554 8.16 0.41 -4.51
CA LEU A 554 7.35 -0.50 -3.69
C LEU A 554 7.58 -0.23 -2.21
N SER A 555 6.76 -0.88 -1.38
CA SER A 555 6.67 -0.61 0.06
C SER A 555 6.38 0.89 0.31
N TRP A 556 6.98 1.50 1.33
CA TRP A 556 6.89 2.93 1.64
C TRP A 556 7.71 3.81 0.66
N LEU A 557 7.74 3.42 -0.62
CA LEU A 557 8.55 4.01 -1.70
C LEU A 557 10.07 3.81 -1.55
N ASP A 558 10.50 3.03 -0.56
CA ASP A 558 11.92 2.77 -0.27
C ASP A 558 12.54 1.75 -1.21
N ILE A 559 11.73 0.79 -1.68
CA ILE A 559 12.22 -0.29 -2.54
C ILE A 559 12.18 0.14 -3.99
N LYS A 560 13.38 0.36 -4.52
CA LYS A 560 13.63 0.82 -5.89
C LYS A 560 13.95 -0.34 -6.81
N ILE A 561 12.98 -0.76 -7.63
CA ILE A 561 13.16 -1.83 -8.63
C ILE A 561 13.94 -1.30 -9.84
N SER A 562 14.78 -2.15 -10.44
CA SER A 562 15.57 -1.80 -11.62
C SER A 562 14.69 -1.42 -12.82
N TRP A 563 15.04 -0.32 -13.48
CA TRP A 563 14.38 0.14 -14.71
C TRP A 563 14.40 -0.90 -15.84
N VAL A 564 15.40 -1.77 -15.88
CA VAL A 564 15.47 -2.84 -16.89
C VAL A 564 14.25 -3.77 -16.79
N LEU A 565 13.86 -4.16 -15.56
CA LEU A 565 12.69 -5.01 -15.33
C LEU A 565 11.39 -4.25 -15.64
N LEU A 566 11.31 -2.98 -15.24
CA LEU A 566 10.14 -2.14 -15.51
C LEU A 566 9.93 -1.94 -17.01
N LEU A 567 10.99 -1.72 -17.79
CA LEU A 567 10.91 -1.60 -19.25
C LEU A 567 10.34 -2.87 -19.90
N VAL A 568 10.69 -4.06 -19.39
CA VAL A 568 10.09 -5.32 -19.86
C VAL A 568 8.58 -5.32 -19.61
N LEU A 569 8.10 -4.83 -18.47
CA LEU A 569 6.67 -4.69 -18.19
C LEU A 569 6.01 -3.65 -19.11
N VAL A 570 6.65 -2.50 -19.35
CA VAL A 570 6.15 -1.46 -20.27
C VAL A 570 5.98 -2.03 -21.68
N PHE A 571 7.00 -2.68 -22.22
CA PHE A 571 6.94 -3.29 -23.55
C PHE A 571 5.90 -4.40 -23.59
N SER A 572 5.79 -5.22 -22.54
CA SER A 572 4.78 -6.28 -22.46
C SER A 572 3.35 -5.73 -22.52
N LEU A 573 3.07 -4.60 -21.86
CA LEU A 573 1.77 -3.93 -21.97
C LEU A 573 1.51 -3.47 -23.41
N VAL A 574 2.48 -2.86 -24.09
CA VAL A 574 2.36 -2.47 -25.51
C VAL A 574 2.15 -3.68 -26.43
N LEU A 575 2.65 -4.86 -26.08
CA LEU A 575 2.41 -6.10 -26.82
C LEU A 575 1.01 -6.67 -26.53
N PHE A 576 0.59 -6.75 -25.26
CA PHE A 576 -0.76 -7.17 -24.88
C PHE A 576 -1.84 -6.29 -25.48
N ALA A 577 -1.49 -5.02 -25.69
CA ALA A 577 -2.31 -4.05 -26.34
C ALA A 577 -2.73 -4.41 -27.79
N ASN A 578 -1.96 -5.27 -28.44
CA ASN A 578 -2.07 -5.55 -29.86
C ASN A 578 -2.20 -7.05 -30.14
N VAL A 579 -2.77 -7.80 -29.19
CA VAL A 579 -3.06 -9.23 -29.33
C VAL A 579 -4.24 -9.45 -30.27
N GLU A 580 -4.04 -10.36 -31.21
CA GLU A 580 -5.07 -10.79 -32.17
C GLU A 580 -6.33 -11.30 -31.45
N GLY A 581 -7.51 -10.90 -31.91
CA GLY A 581 -8.79 -11.25 -31.28
C GLY A 581 -9.09 -10.54 -29.95
N ASP A 582 -8.10 -9.91 -29.32
CA ASP A 582 -8.26 -9.18 -28.04
C ASP A 582 -8.05 -7.67 -28.17
N LYS A 583 -7.57 -7.19 -29.32
CA LYS A 583 -7.37 -5.77 -29.59
C LYS A 583 -8.68 -5.00 -29.76
N TYR A 584 -8.75 -3.77 -29.22
CA TYR A 584 -9.90 -2.89 -29.44
C TYR A 584 -9.90 -2.24 -30.84
N CYS A 585 -10.87 -2.63 -31.67
CA CYS A 585 -11.06 -2.14 -33.04
C CYS A 585 -12.20 -1.11 -33.17
N GLY A 586 -12.39 -0.23 -32.18
CA GLY A 586 -13.43 0.81 -32.25
C GLY A 586 -13.05 2.03 -33.11
N ASN A 587 -14.08 2.78 -33.55
CA ASN A 587 -13.94 3.99 -34.37
C ASN A 587 -13.15 5.10 -33.63
N LYS A 588 -12.41 5.92 -34.39
CA LYS A 588 -11.63 7.09 -33.94
C LYS A 588 -12.39 7.98 -32.95
N LYS A 589 -13.68 8.28 -33.20
CA LYS A 589 -14.51 9.09 -32.29
C LYS A 589 -14.59 8.51 -30.87
N LYS A 590 -14.82 7.18 -30.74
CA LYS A 590 -14.87 6.51 -29.42
C LYS A 590 -13.50 6.51 -28.74
N ARG A 591 -12.41 6.40 -29.50
CA ARG A 591 -11.03 6.45 -28.97
C ARG A 591 -10.70 7.84 -28.41
N ILE A 592 -10.98 8.89 -29.19
CA ILE A 592 -10.82 10.29 -28.76
C ILE A 592 -11.65 10.54 -27.49
N TYR A 593 -12.89 10.03 -27.46
CA TYR A 593 -13.75 10.16 -26.28
C TYR A 593 -13.14 9.50 -25.03
N MET A 594 -12.71 8.24 -25.11
CA MET A 594 -12.06 7.56 -23.97
C MET A 594 -10.77 8.25 -23.54
N PHE A 595 -9.99 8.77 -24.49
CA PHE A 595 -8.79 9.55 -24.21
C PHE A 595 -9.10 10.87 -23.51
N ALA A 596 -10.15 11.58 -23.92
CA ALA A 596 -10.62 12.79 -23.24
C ALA A 596 -11.05 12.49 -21.80
N VAL A 597 -11.81 11.42 -21.57
CA VAL A 597 -12.19 10.99 -20.21
C VAL A 597 -10.94 10.68 -19.37
N PHE A 598 -9.96 9.97 -19.94
CA PHE A 598 -8.67 9.72 -19.28
C PHE A 598 -7.96 11.01 -18.89
N LEU A 599 -7.84 11.98 -19.81
CA LEU A 599 -7.16 13.26 -19.54
C LEU A 599 -7.89 14.07 -18.46
N ILE A 600 -9.23 14.13 -18.50
CA ILE A 600 -10.01 14.82 -17.47
C ILE A 600 -9.80 14.18 -16.10
N SER A 601 -9.82 12.83 -16.01
CA SER A 601 -9.51 12.13 -14.77
C SER A 601 -8.08 12.39 -14.29
N LEU A 602 -7.10 12.40 -15.19
CA LEU A 602 -5.70 12.69 -14.86
C LEU A 602 -5.55 14.08 -14.26
N VAL A 603 -6.16 15.09 -14.88
CA VAL A 603 -6.16 16.47 -14.36
C VAL A 603 -6.84 16.53 -13.00
N LEU A 604 -7.98 15.86 -12.80
CA LEU A 604 -8.68 15.90 -11.52
C LEU A 604 -7.90 15.23 -10.38
N ILE A 605 -7.18 14.13 -10.66
CA ILE A 605 -6.29 13.47 -9.69
C ILE A 605 -5.13 14.39 -9.29
N LEU A 606 -4.55 15.12 -10.24
CA LEU A 606 -3.47 16.08 -9.93
C LEU A 606 -4.01 17.29 -9.17
N LEU A 607 -5.19 17.79 -9.55
CA LEU A 607 -5.85 18.91 -8.88
C LEU A 607 -6.18 18.59 -7.42
N SER A 608 -6.61 17.36 -7.10
CA SER A 608 -6.93 16.99 -5.72
C SER A 608 -5.69 17.03 -4.83
N MET A 609 -4.55 16.51 -5.29
CA MET A 609 -3.28 16.57 -4.55
C MET A 609 -2.70 18.00 -4.49
N LEU A 610 -2.95 18.82 -5.51
CA LEU A 610 -2.59 20.22 -5.51
C LEU A 610 -3.30 20.98 -4.38
N VAL A 611 -4.60 20.76 -4.21
CA VAL A 611 -5.40 21.48 -3.20
C VAL A 611 -5.30 20.85 -1.81
N ALA A 612 -5.17 19.52 -1.72
CA ALA A 612 -5.18 18.81 -0.45
C ALA A 612 -3.79 18.64 0.21
N PHE A 613 -2.70 18.73 -0.56
CA PHE A 613 -1.37 18.34 -0.07
C PHE A 613 -0.24 19.30 -0.47
N THR A 614 -0.48 20.23 -1.41
CA THR A 614 0.60 21.08 -1.93
C THR A 614 0.55 22.48 -1.30
N SER A 615 1.63 22.84 -0.59
CA SER A 615 1.84 24.19 -0.10
C SER A 615 2.10 25.18 -1.24
N ILE A 616 1.68 26.43 -1.05
CA ILE A 616 1.89 27.57 -1.95
C ILE A 616 3.37 27.88 -2.24
N SER A 617 4.28 27.45 -1.35
CA SER A 617 5.73 27.58 -1.53
C SER A 617 6.32 26.54 -2.48
N SER A 618 5.57 25.47 -2.79
CA SER A 618 6.03 24.39 -3.66
C SER A 618 5.94 24.76 -5.13
N SER A 619 7.00 24.48 -5.89
CA SER A 619 7.04 24.67 -7.35
C SER A 619 6.49 23.47 -8.14
N LYS A 620 6.06 22.41 -7.47
CA LYS A 620 5.44 21.20 -8.05
C LYS A 620 4.30 20.67 -7.18
N ILE A 621 3.42 19.86 -7.76
CA ILE A 621 2.36 19.18 -7.01
C ILE A 621 2.99 18.06 -6.17
N SER A 622 2.77 18.12 -4.87
CA SER A 622 3.28 17.15 -3.88
C SER A 622 2.26 16.05 -3.61
N GLY A 623 2.70 14.90 -3.11
CA GLY A 623 1.82 13.79 -2.69
C GLY A 623 1.27 12.92 -3.82
N VAL A 624 1.50 13.26 -5.09
CA VAL A 624 1.05 12.43 -6.22
C VAL A 624 1.86 11.14 -6.32
N GLN A 625 1.17 10.00 -6.36
CA GLN A 625 1.80 8.68 -6.49
C GLN A 625 1.31 7.94 -7.74
N GLY A 626 2.20 7.14 -8.35
CA GLY A 626 1.90 6.38 -9.56
C GLY A 626 0.73 5.40 -9.43
N ARG A 627 0.48 4.86 -8.22
CA ARG A 627 -0.64 3.94 -7.93
C ARG A 627 -2.01 4.56 -8.22
N TYR A 628 -2.16 5.89 -8.15
CA TYR A 628 -3.44 6.57 -8.39
C TYR A 628 -3.91 6.46 -9.84
N PHE A 629 -3.00 6.20 -10.78
CA PHE A 629 -3.30 6.07 -12.20
C PHE A 629 -3.80 4.67 -12.61
N LEU A 630 -3.71 3.66 -11.72
CA LEU A 630 -4.16 2.29 -12.00
C LEU A 630 -5.64 2.23 -12.42
N CYS A 631 -6.49 3.05 -11.80
CA CYS A 631 -7.93 3.15 -12.10
C CYS A 631 -8.21 3.63 -13.52
N ILE A 632 -7.38 4.53 -14.05
CA ILE A 632 -7.61 5.21 -15.33
C ILE A 632 -6.79 4.60 -16.49
N ALA A 633 -5.75 3.82 -16.18
CA ALA A 633 -4.86 3.20 -17.16
C ALA A 633 -5.55 2.36 -18.23
N PRO A 634 -6.64 1.60 -17.95
CA PRO A 634 -7.35 0.87 -18.98
C PRO A 634 -7.84 1.76 -20.14
N LEU A 635 -8.20 3.03 -19.86
CA LEU A 635 -8.70 3.96 -20.86
C LEU A 635 -7.62 4.47 -21.81
N LEU A 636 -6.47 4.84 -21.26
CA LEU A 636 -5.31 5.28 -22.07
C LEU A 636 -4.96 4.20 -23.09
N TYR A 637 -4.95 2.95 -22.65
CA TYR A 637 -4.70 1.82 -23.52
C TYR A 637 -5.76 1.67 -24.61
N LEU A 638 -7.05 1.59 -24.25
CA LEU A 638 -8.13 1.39 -25.21
C LEU A 638 -8.15 2.50 -26.27
N ALA A 639 -7.70 3.70 -25.92
CA ALA A 639 -7.53 4.82 -26.85
C ALA A 639 -6.33 4.68 -27.81
N THR A 640 -5.23 4.04 -27.39
CA THR A 640 -3.91 4.08 -28.06
C THR A 640 -3.50 2.82 -28.81
N THR A 641 -4.36 1.79 -28.91
CA THR A 641 -4.10 0.59 -29.74
C THR A 641 -3.68 0.93 -31.19
N THR A 642 -2.69 0.24 -31.75
CA THR A 642 -2.05 0.60 -33.05
C THR A 642 -2.15 -0.54 -34.06
N SER A 643 -2.23 -0.25 -35.37
CA SER A 643 -2.13 -1.27 -36.44
C SER A 643 -0.70 -1.67 -36.77
N ILE A 644 0.30 -0.98 -36.24
CA ILE A 644 1.73 -1.22 -36.56
C ILE A 644 2.24 -2.52 -35.93
N VAL A 645 1.83 -2.82 -34.71
CA VAL A 645 2.27 -3.99 -33.95
C VAL A 645 1.19 -5.07 -34.02
N HIS A 646 1.59 -6.31 -34.29
CA HIS A 646 0.70 -7.47 -34.33
C HIS A 646 1.24 -8.62 -33.47
N VAL A 647 0.42 -9.09 -32.52
CA VAL A 647 0.79 -10.18 -31.60
C VAL A 647 -0.19 -11.34 -31.77
N SER A 648 0.27 -12.43 -32.41
CA SER A 648 -0.48 -13.70 -32.48
C SER A 648 -0.67 -14.30 -31.08
N GLU A 649 -1.66 -15.19 -30.91
CA GLU A 649 -1.89 -15.89 -29.64
C GLU A 649 -0.66 -16.64 -29.09
N ASP A 650 0.17 -17.29 -29.95
CA ASP A 650 1.37 -18.00 -29.49
C ASP A 650 2.43 -17.04 -28.91
N LYS A 651 2.66 -15.91 -29.59
CA LYS A 651 3.52 -14.83 -29.09
C LYS A 651 2.99 -14.25 -27.78
N CYS A 652 1.67 -14.05 -27.64
CA CYS A 652 1.05 -13.58 -26.41
C CYS A 652 1.41 -14.47 -25.20
N ARG A 653 1.44 -15.80 -25.38
CA ARG A 653 1.85 -16.74 -24.32
C ARG A 653 3.31 -16.55 -23.90
N LYS A 654 4.20 -16.29 -24.86
CA LYS A 654 5.63 -16.01 -24.58
C LYS A 654 5.79 -14.69 -23.85
N VAL A 655 5.01 -13.66 -24.20
CA VAL A 655 4.98 -12.38 -23.47
C VAL A 655 4.53 -12.61 -22.03
N TRP A 656 3.47 -13.39 -21.81
CA TRP A 656 3.05 -13.75 -20.44
C TRP A 656 4.13 -14.49 -19.64
N MET A 657 4.82 -15.47 -20.22
CA MET A 657 5.93 -16.15 -19.55
C MET A 657 7.09 -15.19 -19.23
N THR A 658 7.32 -14.19 -20.08
CA THR A 658 8.32 -13.14 -19.83
C THR A 658 7.90 -12.25 -18.65
N VAL A 659 6.63 -11.86 -18.58
CA VAL A 659 6.07 -11.11 -17.44
C VAL A 659 6.19 -11.91 -16.16
N ILE A 660 5.84 -13.20 -16.16
CA ILE A 660 5.96 -14.08 -14.99
C ILE A 660 7.41 -14.19 -14.51
N ALA A 661 8.36 -14.41 -15.43
CA ALA A 661 9.79 -14.43 -15.07
C ALA A 661 10.23 -13.08 -14.49
N THR A 662 9.77 -11.97 -15.07
CA THR A 662 10.08 -10.62 -14.61
C THR A 662 9.55 -10.38 -13.20
N GLU A 663 8.31 -10.75 -12.92
CA GLU A 663 7.72 -10.65 -11.58
C GLU A 663 8.49 -11.47 -10.53
N VAL A 664 8.94 -12.68 -10.88
CA VAL A 664 9.78 -13.48 -9.97
C VAL A 664 11.07 -12.75 -9.63
N LEU A 665 11.72 -12.12 -10.62
CA LEU A 665 12.93 -11.31 -10.40
C LEU A 665 12.65 -10.04 -9.58
N ILE A 666 11.49 -9.42 -9.77
CA ILE A 666 11.04 -8.27 -8.97
C ILE A 666 10.90 -8.68 -7.51
N VAL A 667 10.25 -9.81 -7.22
CA VAL A 667 10.13 -10.32 -5.84
C VAL A 667 11.50 -10.55 -5.20
N LEU A 668 12.47 -11.09 -5.93
CA LEU A 668 13.84 -11.22 -5.42
C LEU A 668 14.48 -9.86 -5.11
N GLN A 669 14.28 -8.85 -5.97
CA GLN A 669 14.78 -7.49 -5.71
C GLN A 669 14.13 -6.84 -4.49
N ILE A 670 12.85 -7.11 -4.23
CA ILE A 670 12.17 -6.63 -3.01
C ILE A 670 12.88 -7.19 -1.77
N VAL A 671 13.13 -8.50 -1.74
CA VAL A 671 13.81 -9.15 -0.60
C VAL A 671 15.23 -8.62 -0.41
N ILE A 672 15.97 -8.37 -1.50
CA ILE A 672 17.33 -7.81 -1.41
C ILE A 672 17.30 -6.39 -0.84
N GLY A 673 16.32 -5.57 -1.24
CA GLY A 673 16.19 -4.19 -0.77
C GLY A 673 15.70 -4.07 0.68
N ALA A 674 15.06 -5.13 1.18
CA ALA A 674 14.46 -5.19 2.50
C ALA A 674 15.39 -5.69 3.63
N MET A 675 16.49 -6.34 3.26
CA MET A 675 17.56 -6.83 4.15
C MET A 675 18.75 -5.90 4.09
#